data_AF-A0AA39LWU1-F1
#
_entry.id   AF-A0AA39LWU1-F1
#
_cell.length_a   1.000
_cell.length_b   1.000
_cell.length_c   1.000
_cell.angle_alpha   90.00
_cell.angle_beta   90.00
_cell.angle_gamma   90.00
#
_symmetry.space_group_name_H-M   'P 1'
#
loop_
_entity.id
_entity.type
_entity.pdbx_description
1 polymer ?
#
loop_
_entity_poly.entity_id
_entity_poly.type
_entity_poly.pdbx_seq_one_letter_code
_entity_poly.pdbx_strand_id
1 'polypeptide(L)'
;MLSQVTLQTSRNARRLVKAVQNRSGKMRERTPSYHQREKVTLHSGDATLKTETEYKDKISALTKKLVGADSLRRSRYEQLVAEHSEVISQLQRVICSSSSRLVPVGSIANSLCINNSDVDLCFVAENHDEFLRDFNENPNFKVALMRNVADLLEKSSELKLQYECVLLMRSRIPLVVVKLANGISVDIQFPSSNFHAVRNTNLIRHYVMADKRFPQLYMWARELFTALGARNSRQGLLSSYHIVLLVVHFLQCKHIFSEPVLPVLTQTHSHLVSRELPLSEIIKLMDRPITDELEGWSSANTMSVGTLAVKMIDYYTRFNIRTSMIDIANGRVVRRRQTPYNMKLQIMDPYSRITVCHSKDIVEAFYRAVTHTHEAFKSGSMIDSYPKFDDMAQAPQIRSEEYVSAEGADDRVYRSRHSVPSVMRLPLIPVVFYTILITVIVFVVYEFQSVDDEPFTFPRIFSIEGVLPASGLSFNKLFVLFPPTQFHIREGIEVHNDNFCVWYNYEVADNLKSQVSKEIPVTLTTFSTINYLDRLYKQMQSWEGMISYTAFFDSQSNQTPGLLSWIHNCMPDIKKLVSIHLVWPQKANTSCEEVFKQTALQPDKQNFDHEDCKPFTFQKALEYGRKISVTVEFPTNTLKNVARIGASGSLLHFPVEIENLISANAAAFIGQKVEFLTQESNQNKLLVVRQFEHDPQEETPRTVEQLDKLRQNDKAIMYHQMTNFRDHFVPDLKQWVTYSTNKNNGNVELKRIEYRGPDWEPQLIVRASDPLLYEGLNQQNIFGEELCRRDYEFYVISHVFTTKSGFEAQHEPLKTDDATVARRREFYAYLDRNFTNQAIKEKCSKMLDVPENLLDMI
;
A
#
# COMPACT_ATOMS: atom_id res chain seq x y z
N MET A 1 -40.32 14.67 15.52
CA MET A 1 -39.45 14.43 16.70
C MET A 1 -38.10 13.79 16.36
N LEU A 2 -37.98 12.91 15.36
CA LEU A 2 -36.71 12.21 15.05
C LEU A 2 -35.52 13.10 14.62
N SER A 3 -35.72 14.33 14.15
CA SER A 3 -34.62 15.25 13.82
C SER A 3 -33.98 15.96 15.03
N GLN A 4 -34.68 16.06 16.16
CA GLN A 4 -34.16 16.76 17.34
C GLN A 4 -33.17 15.91 18.15
N VAL A 5 -33.33 14.58 18.16
CA VAL A 5 -32.43 13.67 18.89
C VAL A 5 -31.02 13.69 18.31
N THR A 6 -30.89 13.65 16.98
CA THR A 6 -29.61 13.67 16.24
C THR A 6 -28.87 15.00 16.37
N LEU A 7 -29.61 16.12 16.46
CA LEU A 7 -29.04 17.45 16.72
C LEU A 7 -28.56 17.60 18.17
N GLN A 8 -29.20 16.94 19.14
CA GLN A 8 -28.81 16.98 20.55
C GLN A 8 -27.51 16.20 20.80
N THR A 9 -27.33 15.02 20.21
CA THR A 9 -26.08 14.23 20.29
C THR A 9 -24.90 14.94 19.62
N SER A 10 -25.10 15.52 18.42
CA SER A 10 -24.10 16.34 17.73
C SER A 10 -23.63 17.55 18.57
N ARG A 11 -24.58 18.23 19.24
CA ARG A 11 -24.27 19.36 20.15
C ARG A 11 -23.52 18.93 21.41
N ASN A 12 -23.83 17.77 21.98
CA ASN A 12 -23.12 17.24 23.14
C ASN A 12 -21.68 16.80 22.80
N ALA A 13 -21.47 16.15 21.65
CA ALA A 13 -20.13 15.81 21.16
C ALA A 13 -19.26 17.06 20.93
N ARG A 14 -19.80 18.10 20.27
CA ARG A 14 -19.09 19.38 20.06
C ARG A 14 -18.80 20.13 21.36
N ARG A 15 -19.65 19.99 22.39
CA ARG A 15 -19.40 20.55 23.73
C ARG A 15 -18.28 19.81 24.47
N LEU A 16 -18.17 18.48 24.37
CA LEU A 16 -17.03 17.73 24.91
C LEU A 16 -15.71 18.15 24.23
N VAL A 17 -15.67 18.23 22.90
CA VAL A 17 -14.46 18.62 22.16
C VAL A 17 -13.97 20.02 22.57
N LYS A 18 -14.88 21.00 22.68
CA LYS A 18 -14.52 22.34 23.18
C LYS A 18 -14.12 22.37 24.67
N ALA A 19 -14.71 21.52 25.52
CA ALA A 19 -14.32 21.42 26.93
C ALA A 19 -12.93 20.81 27.12
N VAL A 20 -12.50 19.91 26.22
CA VAL A 20 -11.14 19.35 26.19
C VAL A 20 -10.13 20.38 25.66
N GLN A 21 -10.44 21.07 24.55
CA GLN A 21 -9.56 22.10 23.97
C GLN A 21 -9.36 23.32 24.87
N ASN A 22 -10.34 23.67 25.71
CA ASN A 22 -10.20 24.78 26.66
C ASN A 22 -9.51 24.39 28.00
N ARG A 23 -9.15 23.12 28.21
CA ARG A 23 -8.39 22.66 29.39
C ARG A 23 -6.90 22.40 29.13
N SER A 24 -6.43 22.49 27.90
CA SER A 24 -5.00 22.42 27.55
C SER A 24 -4.23 23.74 27.76
N GLY A 25 -4.88 24.80 28.26
CA GLY A 25 -4.22 26.01 28.71
C GLY A 25 -3.78 25.91 30.18
N LYS A 26 -2.47 25.85 30.43
CA LYS A 26 -1.80 25.69 31.74
C LYS A 26 -1.88 24.30 32.39
N MET A 27 -1.13 23.35 31.86
CA MET A 27 -0.45 22.35 32.69
C MET A 27 1.04 22.34 32.32
N ARG A 28 1.88 22.87 33.22
CA ARG A 28 3.34 22.95 33.02
C ARG A 28 3.94 21.55 32.91
N GLU A 29 5.01 21.45 32.13
CA GLU A 29 5.82 20.25 31.95
C GLU A 29 6.21 19.61 33.28
N ARG A 30 5.83 18.35 33.45
CA ARG A 30 6.57 17.36 34.24
C ARG A 30 6.52 16.04 33.49
N THR A 31 7.49 15.85 32.60
CA THR A 31 7.84 14.53 32.07
C THR A 31 8.17 13.61 33.25
N PRO A 32 7.49 12.46 33.42
CA PRO A 32 7.89 11.47 34.41
C PRO A 32 9.20 10.82 33.93
N SER A 33 10.24 10.94 34.74
CA SER A 33 11.52 10.24 34.54
C SER A 33 11.29 8.74 34.35
N TYR A 34 11.78 8.18 33.24
CA TYR A 34 11.67 6.75 32.96
C TYR A 34 13.03 6.07 33.07
N HIS A 35 13.41 5.78 34.31
CA HIS A 35 14.56 4.93 34.66
C HIS A 35 14.13 3.86 35.66
N GLN A 36 13.75 2.69 35.16
CA GLN A 36 14.40 1.43 35.57
C GLN A 36 14.03 0.26 34.63
N ARG A 37 14.97 -0.67 34.49
CA ARG A 37 14.80 -1.91 33.72
C ARG A 37 14.14 -2.97 34.60
N GLU A 38 12.82 -3.08 34.57
CA GLU A 38 12.15 -4.27 35.10
C GLU A 38 11.88 -5.30 34.01
N LYS A 39 12.07 -6.59 34.35
CA LYS A 39 11.53 -7.69 33.55
C LYS A 39 10.01 -7.58 33.61
N VAL A 40 9.33 -7.60 32.46
CA VAL A 40 7.86 -7.59 32.40
C VAL A 40 7.34 -8.93 32.93
N THR A 41 7.21 -9.04 34.25
CA THR A 41 6.39 -10.05 34.91
C THR A 41 4.96 -9.57 34.90
N LEU A 42 4.18 -10.05 33.94
CA LEU A 42 2.73 -9.99 34.00
C LEU A 42 2.31 -10.66 35.31
N HIS A 43 1.66 -9.93 36.24
CA HIS A 43 1.10 -10.57 37.44
C HIS A 43 0.12 -11.67 37.03
N SER A 44 0.14 -12.80 37.76
CA SER A 44 -0.84 -13.86 37.62
C SER A 44 -2.26 -13.29 37.67
N GLY A 45 -3.06 -13.66 36.68
CA GLY A 45 -4.49 -13.38 36.61
C GLY A 45 -5.31 -14.16 37.63
N ASP A 46 -4.72 -15.10 38.36
CA ASP A 46 -5.34 -15.77 39.51
C ASP A 46 -5.43 -14.82 40.72
N ALA A 47 -4.62 -13.75 40.76
CA ALA A 47 -4.73 -12.71 41.77
C ALA A 47 -6.12 -12.04 41.72
N THR A 48 -6.78 -11.94 42.87
CA THR A 48 -8.08 -11.27 42.99
C THR A 48 -7.91 -9.75 42.85
N LEU A 49 -8.51 -9.16 41.80
CA LEU A 49 -8.49 -7.71 41.60
C LEU A 49 -9.43 -7.02 42.60
N LYS A 50 -9.09 -5.80 43.03
CA LYS A 50 -9.96 -4.98 43.90
C LYS A 50 -11.38 -4.83 43.33
N THR A 51 -11.49 -4.64 42.02
CA THR A 51 -12.76 -4.58 41.29
C THR A 51 -13.61 -5.84 41.44
N GLU A 52 -12.99 -7.04 41.54
CA GLU A 52 -13.71 -8.30 41.75
C GLU A 52 -14.34 -8.37 43.14
N THR A 53 -13.63 -7.90 44.17
CA THR A 53 -14.15 -7.83 45.54
C THR A 53 -15.19 -6.73 45.74
N GLU A 54 -14.98 -5.55 45.14
CA GLU A 54 -15.79 -4.35 45.37
C GLU A 54 -17.11 -4.35 44.57
N TYR A 55 -17.11 -4.98 43.38
CA TYR A 55 -18.26 -4.99 42.47
C TYR A 55 -18.77 -6.40 42.13
N LYS A 56 -18.63 -7.35 43.07
CA LYS A 56 -19.01 -8.76 42.93
C LYS A 56 -20.44 -8.95 42.38
N ASP A 57 -21.41 -8.17 42.87
CA ASP A 57 -22.81 -8.29 42.43
C ASP A 57 -23.01 -7.82 40.98
N LYS A 58 -22.29 -6.79 40.54
CA LYS A 58 -22.29 -6.34 39.14
C LYS A 58 -21.63 -7.37 38.21
N ILE A 59 -20.55 -8.01 38.66
CA ILE A 59 -19.89 -9.09 37.92
C ILE A 59 -20.80 -10.34 37.81
N SER A 60 -21.57 -10.63 38.86
CA SER A 60 -22.61 -11.66 38.85
C SER A 60 -23.76 -11.30 37.88
N ALA A 61 -24.21 -10.04 37.87
CA ALA A 61 -25.21 -9.54 36.92
C ALA A 61 -24.72 -9.60 35.46
N LEU A 62 -23.47 -9.19 35.19
CA LEU A 62 -22.84 -9.35 33.87
C LEU A 62 -22.80 -10.81 33.45
N THR A 63 -22.36 -11.71 34.34
CA THR A 63 -22.32 -13.16 34.08
C THR A 63 -23.69 -13.70 33.65
N LYS A 64 -24.76 -13.34 34.37
CA LYS A 64 -26.14 -13.73 34.02
C LYS A 64 -26.56 -13.19 32.65
N LYS A 65 -26.21 -11.94 32.32
CA LYS A 65 -26.50 -11.34 31.01
C LYS A 65 -25.77 -12.06 29.87
N LEU A 66 -24.49 -12.38 30.02
CA LEU A 66 -23.70 -13.06 28.98
C LEU A 66 -24.15 -14.50 28.76
N VAL A 67 -24.50 -15.23 29.83
CA VAL A 67 -25.08 -16.58 29.71
C VAL A 67 -26.46 -16.54 29.03
N GLY A 68 -27.32 -15.59 29.39
CA GLY A 68 -28.63 -15.41 28.73
C GLY A 68 -28.50 -15.06 27.24
N ALA A 69 -27.59 -14.14 26.89
CA ALA A 69 -27.32 -13.78 25.50
C ALA A 69 -26.77 -14.96 24.68
N ASP A 70 -25.90 -15.80 25.24
CA ASP A 70 -25.39 -16.99 24.55
C ASP A 70 -26.47 -18.05 24.35
N SER A 71 -27.37 -18.24 25.33
CA SER A 71 -28.54 -19.10 25.18
C SER A 71 -29.45 -18.64 24.03
N LEU A 72 -29.67 -17.33 23.90
CA LEU A 72 -30.48 -16.75 22.82
C LEU A 72 -29.77 -16.88 21.46
N ARG A 73 -28.46 -16.60 21.40
CA ARG A 73 -27.63 -16.81 20.20
C ARG A 73 -27.69 -18.26 19.73
N ARG A 74 -27.54 -19.24 20.64
CA ARG A 74 -27.62 -20.67 20.34
C ARG A 74 -28.98 -21.04 19.72
N SER A 75 -30.09 -20.58 20.29
CA SER A 75 -31.43 -20.84 19.73
C SER A 75 -31.63 -20.22 18.35
N ARG A 76 -31.12 -19.01 18.10
CA ARG A 76 -31.20 -18.39 16.76
C ARG A 76 -30.21 -19.02 15.76
N TYR A 77 -29.11 -19.61 16.22
CA TYR A 77 -28.12 -20.27 15.38
C TYR A 77 -28.73 -21.42 14.56
N GLU A 78 -29.50 -22.29 15.19
CA GLU A 78 -30.17 -23.42 14.54
C GLU A 78 -31.09 -22.97 13.39
N GLN A 79 -31.86 -21.89 13.62
CA GLN A 79 -32.72 -21.27 12.62
C GLN A 79 -31.92 -20.67 11.46
N LEU A 80 -30.84 -19.92 11.75
CA LEU A 80 -29.96 -19.34 10.73
C LEU A 80 -29.25 -20.41 9.89
N VAL A 81 -28.84 -21.53 10.49
CA VAL A 81 -28.24 -22.65 9.76
C VAL A 81 -29.26 -23.27 8.79
N ALA A 82 -30.51 -23.46 9.22
CA ALA A 82 -31.57 -23.95 8.35
C ALA A 82 -31.90 -22.96 7.21
N GLU A 83 -32.05 -21.67 7.51
CA GLU A 83 -32.30 -20.59 6.54
C GLU A 83 -31.18 -20.50 5.49
N HIS A 84 -29.91 -20.64 5.90
CA HIS A 84 -28.76 -20.54 4.99
C HIS A 84 -28.45 -21.84 4.24
N SER A 85 -28.78 -23.02 4.77
CA SER A 85 -28.46 -24.30 4.13
C SER A 85 -29.13 -24.46 2.75
N GLU A 86 -30.36 -23.98 2.59
CA GLU A 86 -31.06 -24.02 1.29
C GLU A 86 -30.42 -23.04 0.29
N VAL A 87 -30.09 -21.81 0.73
CA VAL A 87 -29.38 -20.82 -0.10
C VAL A 87 -28.04 -21.35 -0.59
N ILE A 88 -27.26 -21.99 0.29
CA ILE A 88 -25.97 -22.59 -0.06
C ILE A 88 -26.16 -23.73 -1.06
N SER A 89 -27.20 -24.55 -0.88
CA SER A 89 -27.53 -25.64 -1.81
C SER A 89 -27.93 -25.12 -3.20
N GLN A 90 -28.71 -24.04 -3.28
CA GLN A 90 -29.05 -23.35 -4.53
C GLN A 90 -27.81 -22.80 -5.22
N LEU A 91 -26.96 -22.06 -4.48
CA LEU A 91 -25.70 -21.53 -5.01
C LEU A 91 -24.81 -22.65 -5.57
N GLN A 92 -24.65 -23.75 -4.84
CA GLN A 92 -23.87 -24.90 -5.33
C GLN A 92 -24.43 -25.50 -6.62
N ARG A 93 -25.76 -25.65 -6.75
CA ARG A 93 -26.37 -26.14 -8.00
C ARG A 93 -26.12 -25.21 -9.20
N VAL A 94 -26.06 -23.91 -8.96
CA VAL A 94 -25.89 -22.89 -10.03
C VAL A 94 -24.43 -22.74 -10.48
N ILE A 95 -23.45 -22.81 -9.57
CA ILE A 95 -22.04 -22.48 -9.89
C ILE A 95 -21.01 -23.58 -9.65
N CYS A 96 -21.39 -24.74 -9.09
CA CYS A 96 -20.48 -25.87 -8.89
C CYS A 96 -20.76 -27.03 -9.84
N SER A 97 -19.69 -27.72 -10.23
CA SER A 97 -19.74 -29.00 -10.93
C SER A 97 -19.50 -30.13 -9.92
N SER A 98 -19.49 -31.38 -10.37
CA SER A 98 -19.09 -32.52 -9.52
C SER A 98 -17.67 -32.40 -8.96
N SER A 99 -16.77 -31.63 -9.59
CA SER A 99 -15.38 -31.42 -9.16
C SER A 99 -15.16 -30.10 -8.40
N SER A 100 -16.23 -29.48 -7.89
CA SER A 100 -16.13 -28.28 -7.04
C SER A 100 -17.22 -28.20 -5.98
N ARG A 101 -16.95 -27.46 -4.90
CA ARG A 101 -17.93 -27.18 -3.84
C ARG A 101 -17.75 -25.78 -3.23
N LEU A 102 -18.83 -25.27 -2.65
CA LEU A 102 -18.77 -24.14 -1.72
C LEU A 102 -18.59 -24.70 -0.30
N VAL A 103 -17.61 -24.19 0.43
CA VAL A 103 -17.36 -24.52 1.84
C VAL A 103 -17.79 -23.31 2.68
N PRO A 104 -18.78 -23.45 3.58
CA PRO A 104 -19.14 -22.39 4.50
C PRO A 104 -17.98 -22.04 5.42
N VAL A 105 -17.66 -20.75 5.54
CA VAL A 105 -16.59 -20.23 6.41
C VAL A 105 -17.15 -19.11 7.30
N GLY A 106 -16.29 -18.50 8.11
CA GLY A 106 -16.67 -17.32 8.89
C GLY A 106 -17.65 -17.62 10.03
N SER A 107 -18.49 -16.63 10.36
CA SER A 107 -19.22 -16.60 11.63
C SER A 107 -20.34 -17.64 11.77
N ILE A 108 -20.98 -18.02 10.66
CA ILE A 108 -22.02 -19.05 10.63
C ILE A 108 -21.38 -20.43 10.78
N ALA A 109 -20.32 -20.69 10.02
CA ALA A 109 -19.63 -21.98 10.04
C ALA A 109 -18.89 -22.28 11.36
N ASN A 110 -18.64 -21.26 12.21
CA ASN A 110 -18.03 -21.42 13.53
C ASN A 110 -18.95 -21.15 14.73
N SER A 111 -20.26 -20.97 14.53
CA SER A 111 -21.24 -20.65 15.59
C SER A 111 -20.93 -19.37 16.40
N LEU A 112 -20.27 -18.37 15.80
CA LEU A 112 -20.11 -17.03 16.40
C LEU A 112 -20.98 -15.96 15.73
N CYS A 113 -21.86 -16.34 14.79
CA CYS A 113 -22.79 -15.42 14.15
C CYS A 113 -23.82 -14.84 15.12
N ILE A 114 -24.22 -13.62 14.83
CA ILE A 114 -25.28 -12.84 15.50
C ILE A 114 -26.21 -12.31 14.39
N ASN A 115 -27.44 -11.91 14.71
CA ASN A 115 -28.44 -11.40 13.75
C ASN A 115 -27.85 -10.57 12.60
N ASN A 116 -28.28 -10.86 11.37
CA ASN A 116 -27.85 -10.21 10.12
C ASN A 116 -26.34 -10.36 9.81
N SER A 117 -25.73 -11.51 10.12
CA SER A 117 -24.38 -11.85 9.65
C SER A 117 -24.40 -12.27 8.18
N ASP A 118 -23.46 -11.75 7.38
CA ASP A 118 -23.26 -12.16 5.98
C ASP A 118 -22.83 -13.65 5.90
N VAL A 119 -23.18 -14.33 4.80
CA VAL A 119 -22.83 -15.73 4.54
C VAL A 119 -21.49 -15.80 3.80
N ASP A 120 -20.40 -16.05 4.52
CA ASP A 120 -19.08 -16.26 3.91
C ASP A 120 -18.97 -17.67 3.30
N LEU A 121 -18.70 -17.78 2.00
CA LEU A 121 -18.46 -19.06 1.30
C LEU A 121 -17.07 -19.08 0.66
N CYS A 122 -16.38 -20.22 0.70
CA CYS A 122 -15.09 -20.43 0.07
C CYS A 122 -15.24 -21.42 -1.09
N PHE A 123 -14.88 -21.00 -2.32
CA PHE A 123 -14.91 -21.90 -3.48
C PHE A 123 -13.70 -22.86 -3.44
N VAL A 124 -13.96 -24.16 -3.59
CA VAL A 124 -12.94 -25.21 -3.57
C VAL A 124 -13.15 -26.13 -4.78
N ALA A 125 -12.12 -26.29 -5.61
CA ALA A 125 -12.06 -27.30 -6.67
C ALA A 125 -11.31 -28.55 -6.18
N GLU A 126 -11.55 -29.72 -6.78
CA GLU A 126 -10.80 -30.95 -6.45
C GLU A 126 -9.29 -30.77 -6.76
N ASN A 127 -8.95 -30.39 -8.00
CA ASN A 127 -7.61 -29.99 -8.43
C ASN A 127 -7.28 -28.55 -7.98
N HIS A 128 -7.43 -28.24 -6.70
CA HIS A 128 -7.27 -26.90 -6.16
C HIS A 128 -5.91 -26.25 -6.44
N ASP A 129 -4.80 -26.98 -6.41
CA ASP A 129 -3.47 -26.39 -6.66
C ASP A 129 -3.32 -25.87 -8.10
N GLU A 130 -3.81 -26.64 -9.07
CA GLU A 130 -3.85 -26.27 -10.49
C GLU A 130 -4.84 -25.12 -10.73
N PHE A 131 -6.06 -25.25 -10.22
CA PHE A 131 -7.06 -24.19 -10.29
C PHE A 131 -6.56 -22.87 -9.69
N LEU A 132 -5.87 -22.91 -8.54
CA LEU A 132 -5.38 -21.72 -7.86
C LEU A 132 -4.12 -21.14 -8.51
N ARG A 133 -3.27 -21.95 -9.13
CA ARG A 133 -2.18 -21.46 -9.97
C ARG A 133 -2.77 -20.66 -11.13
N ASP A 134 -3.63 -21.27 -11.93
CA ASP A 134 -4.25 -20.63 -13.09
C ASP A 134 -5.08 -19.40 -12.68
N PHE A 135 -5.86 -19.50 -11.59
CA PHE A 135 -6.63 -18.36 -11.05
C PHE A 135 -5.75 -17.21 -10.58
N ASN A 136 -4.55 -17.44 -10.04
CA ASN A 136 -3.71 -16.36 -9.54
C ASN A 136 -2.73 -15.80 -10.59
N GLU A 137 -2.23 -16.64 -11.49
CA GLU A 137 -1.21 -16.29 -12.49
C GLU A 137 -1.81 -15.79 -13.81
N ASN A 138 -3.09 -16.09 -14.11
CA ASN A 138 -3.78 -15.62 -15.32
C ASN A 138 -4.90 -14.61 -14.98
N PRO A 139 -4.66 -13.28 -15.10
CA PRO A 139 -5.66 -12.25 -14.84
C PRO A 139 -6.92 -12.37 -15.71
N ASN A 140 -6.78 -12.82 -16.96
CA ASN A 140 -7.92 -12.97 -17.87
C ASN A 140 -8.82 -14.12 -17.42
N PHE A 141 -8.25 -15.25 -17.00
CA PHE A 141 -8.99 -16.36 -16.41
C PHE A 141 -9.66 -15.96 -15.10
N LYS A 142 -8.99 -15.21 -14.22
CA LYS A 142 -9.58 -14.65 -12.98
C LYS A 142 -10.82 -13.78 -13.27
N VAL A 143 -10.69 -12.83 -14.19
CA VAL A 143 -11.79 -11.93 -14.59
C VAL A 143 -12.94 -12.73 -15.22
N ALA A 144 -12.63 -13.62 -16.16
CA ALA A 144 -13.61 -14.44 -16.86
C ALA A 144 -14.36 -15.37 -15.89
N LEU A 145 -13.66 -16.07 -14.99
CA LEU A 145 -14.28 -16.97 -14.03
C LEU A 145 -15.20 -16.21 -13.06
N MET A 146 -14.72 -15.11 -12.46
CA MET A 146 -15.52 -14.34 -11.52
C MET A 146 -16.74 -13.68 -12.19
N ARG A 147 -16.59 -13.23 -13.45
CA ARG A 147 -17.73 -12.74 -14.27
C ARG A 147 -18.69 -13.88 -14.59
N ASN A 148 -18.22 -15.02 -15.07
CA ASN A 148 -19.07 -16.19 -15.38
C ASN A 148 -19.86 -16.67 -14.15
N VAL A 149 -19.25 -16.64 -12.96
CA VAL A 149 -19.96 -16.95 -11.70
C VAL A 149 -21.08 -15.93 -11.42
N ALA A 150 -20.83 -14.63 -11.57
CA ALA A 150 -21.89 -13.62 -11.45
C ALA A 150 -23.00 -13.80 -12.52
N ASP A 151 -22.62 -13.96 -13.78
CA ASP A 151 -23.53 -14.19 -14.91
C ASP A 151 -24.43 -15.43 -14.69
N LEU A 152 -23.91 -16.53 -14.14
CA LEU A 152 -24.68 -17.72 -13.80
C LEU A 152 -25.68 -17.46 -12.67
N LEU A 153 -25.28 -16.70 -11.64
CA LEU A 153 -26.13 -16.32 -10.52
C LEU A 153 -27.24 -15.35 -10.94
N GLU A 154 -26.92 -14.38 -11.77
CA GLU A 154 -27.85 -13.35 -12.28
C GLU A 154 -28.88 -13.90 -13.28
N LYS A 155 -28.50 -14.93 -14.05
CA LYS A 155 -29.40 -15.60 -15.02
C LYS A 155 -30.14 -16.79 -14.41
N SER A 156 -29.88 -17.16 -13.16
CA SER A 156 -30.53 -18.29 -12.50
C SER A 156 -32.00 -18.00 -12.20
N SER A 157 -32.87 -18.98 -12.46
CA SER A 157 -34.27 -18.95 -12.02
C SER A 157 -34.46 -19.47 -10.58
N GLU A 158 -33.46 -20.13 -9.99
CA GLU A 158 -33.50 -20.59 -8.59
C GLU A 158 -33.26 -19.44 -7.60
N LEU A 159 -32.46 -18.43 -7.98
CA LEU A 159 -32.01 -17.37 -7.10
C LEU A 159 -32.61 -16.01 -7.50
N LYS A 160 -33.41 -15.42 -6.61
CA LYS A 160 -33.88 -14.04 -6.78
C LYS A 160 -32.86 -13.08 -6.19
N LEU A 161 -32.07 -12.42 -7.04
CA LEU A 161 -31.15 -11.36 -6.63
C LEU A 161 -31.89 -10.03 -6.40
N GLN A 162 -31.37 -9.19 -5.51
CA GLN A 162 -31.85 -7.83 -5.28
C GLN A 162 -31.24 -6.84 -6.30
N TYR A 163 -30.02 -7.10 -6.73
CA TYR A 163 -29.26 -6.36 -7.74
C TYR A 163 -28.11 -7.23 -8.28
N GLU A 164 -27.44 -6.78 -9.34
CA GLU A 164 -26.26 -7.41 -9.94
C GLU A 164 -25.15 -7.69 -8.91
N CYS A 165 -24.37 -8.75 -9.14
CA CYS A 165 -23.32 -9.20 -8.24
C CYS A 165 -22.13 -8.23 -8.25
N VAL A 166 -21.59 -7.90 -7.07
CA VAL A 166 -20.44 -6.97 -6.97
C VAL A 166 -19.13 -7.76 -6.98
N LEU A 167 -18.30 -7.51 -8.00
CA LEU A 167 -17.02 -8.19 -8.23
C LEU A 167 -15.85 -7.40 -7.63
N LEU A 168 -15.31 -7.83 -6.49
CA LEU A 168 -14.12 -7.22 -5.87
C LEU A 168 -12.86 -8.02 -6.24
N MET A 169 -12.40 -7.88 -7.50
CA MET A 169 -11.27 -8.67 -8.02
C MET A 169 -9.88 -8.23 -7.53
N ARG A 170 -9.75 -6.96 -7.09
CA ARG A 170 -8.48 -6.35 -6.65
C ARG A 170 -8.27 -6.40 -5.12
N SER A 171 -9.16 -7.04 -4.36
CA SER A 171 -8.95 -7.30 -2.94
C SER A 171 -7.92 -8.41 -2.73
N ARG A 172 -7.34 -8.48 -1.53
CA ARG A 172 -6.37 -9.54 -1.16
C ARG A 172 -6.94 -10.96 -1.27
N ILE A 173 -8.24 -11.10 -1.10
CA ILE A 173 -9.01 -12.33 -1.34
C ILE A 173 -10.10 -11.92 -2.34
N PRO A 174 -9.97 -12.27 -3.63
CA PRO A 174 -10.97 -11.92 -4.64
C PRO A 174 -12.33 -12.52 -4.27
N LEU A 175 -13.39 -11.71 -4.38
CA LEU A 175 -14.72 -12.11 -3.93
C LEU A 175 -15.85 -11.59 -4.82
N VAL A 176 -16.94 -12.36 -4.85
CA VAL A 176 -18.21 -12.04 -5.51
C VAL A 176 -19.25 -11.84 -4.40
N VAL A 177 -19.75 -10.61 -4.25
CA VAL A 177 -20.83 -10.29 -3.31
C VAL A 177 -22.16 -10.48 -4.00
N VAL A 178 -22.98 -11.38 -3.47
CA VAL A 178 -24.34 -11.69 -3.91
C VAL A 178 -25.31 -11.14 -2.88
N LYS A 179 -26.37 -10.48 -3.34
CA LYS A 179 -27.40 -9.88 -2.47
C LYS A 179 -28.76 -10.39 -2.91
N LEU A 180 -29.37 -11.22 -2.08
CA LEU A 180 -30.64 -11.90 -2.38
C LEU A 180 -31.82 -11.00 -2.04
N ALA A 181 -32.94 -11.18 -2.76
CA ALA A 181 -34.16 -10.41 -2.58
C ALA A 181 -34.81 -10.60 -1.19
N ASN A 182 -34.47 -11.68 -0.48
CA ASN A 182 -34.86 -11.91 0.92
C ASN A 182 -33.95 -11.19 1.95
N GLY A 183 -32.98 -10.39 1.49
CA GLY A 183 -32.07 -9.59 2.32
C GLY A 183 -30.77 -10.29 2.72
N ILE A 184 -30.58 -11.57 2.39
CA ILE A 184 -29.35 -12.31 2.69
C ILE A 184 -28.19 -11.81 1.81
N SER A 185 -27.04 -11.57 2.44
CA SER A 185 -25.76 -11.33 1.76
C SER A 185 -24.95 -12.61 1.70
N VAL A 186 -24.28 -12.85 0.59
CA VAL A 186 -23.34 -13.96 0.44
C VAL A 186 -22.04 -13.44 -0.17
N ASP A 187 -20.92 -13.67 0.51
CA ASP A 187 -19.59 -13.29 0.05
C ASP A 187 -18.85 -14.56 -0.40
N ILE A 188 -18.83 -14.81 -1.72
CA ILE A 188 -18.16 -15.97 -2.32
C ILE A 188 -16.69 -15.63 -2.57
N GLN A 189 -15.81 -16.23 -1.77
CA GLN A 189 -14.37 -16.00 -1.74
C GLN A 189 -13.62 -17.02 -2.59
N PHE A 190 -12.70 -16.53 -3.43
CA PHE A 190 -11.73 -17.36 -4.14
C PHE A 190 -10.41 -17.35 -3.33
N PRO A 191 -10.01 -18.49 -2.73
CA PRO A 191 -8.96 -18.52 -1.72
C PRO A 191 -7.55 -18.41 -2.31
N SER A 192 -6.56 -18.18 -1.43
CA SER A 192 -5.15 -18.46 -1.72
C SER A 192 -4.80 -19.91 -1.38
N SER A 193 -3.66 -20.41 -1.87
CA SER A 193 -3.18 -21.80 -1.73
C SER A 193 -3.16 -22.36 -0.30
N ASN A 194 -3.08 -21.50 0.72
CA ASN A 194 -3.10 -21.91 2.13
C ASN A 194 -4.51 -22.08 2.73
N PHE A 195 -5.59 -21.71 2.01
CA PHE A 195 -6.99 -21.80 2.45
C PHE A 195 -7.27 -21.20 3.85
N HIS A 196 -6.75 -20.00 4.12
CA HIS A 196 -6.79 -19.37 5.44
C HIS A 196 -8.20 -19.29 6.04
N ALA A 197 -9.23 -18.96 5.24
CA ALA A 197 -10.61 -18.86 5.73
C ALA A 197 -11.15 -20.19 6.26
N VAL A 198 -10.89 -21.29 5.54
CA VAL A 198 -11.27 -22.66 5.95
C VAL A 198 -10.51 -23.07 7.21
N ARG A 199 -9.17 -22.95 7.21
CA ARG A 199 -8.32 -23.34 8.35
C ARG A 199 -8.64 -22.53 9.62
N ASN A 200 -8.87 -21.23 9.50
CA ASN A 200 -9.27 -20.37 10.61
C ASN A 200 -10.68 -20.71 11.12
N THR A 201 -11.64 -20.94 10.22
CA THR A 201 -12.99 -21.37 10.64
C THR A 201 -12.92 -22.68 11.44
N ASN A 202 -12.17 -23.66 10.95
CA ASN A 202 -11.94 -24.92 11.66
C ASN A 202 -11.27 -24.74 13.04
N LEU A 203 -10.26 -23.88 13.14
CA LEU A 203 -9.62 -23.55 14.43
C LEU A 203 -10.62 -22.95 15.43
N ILE A 204 -11.46 -22.00 14.99
CA ILE A 204 -12.42 -21.34 15.88
C ILE A 204 -13.57 -22.28 16.29
N ARG A 205 -14.02 -23.19 15.41
CA ARG A 205 -15.00 -24.24 15.75
C ARG A 205 -14.55 -25.06 16.96
N HIS A 206 -13.31 -25.53 16.96
CA HIS A 206 -12.75 -26.30 18.07
C HIS A 206 -12.57 -25.48 19.35
N TYR A 207 -12.31 -24.16 19.25
CA TYR A 207 -12.34 -23.27 20.42
C TYR A 207 -13.76 -23.04 20.98
N VAL A 208 -14.81 -23.07 20.15
CA VAL A 208 -16.21 -23.03 20.61
C VAL A 208 -16.60 -24.31 21.35
N MET A 209 -16.17 -25.48 20.84
CA MET A 209 -16.35 -26.78 21.51
C MET A 209 -15.57 -26.89 22.84
N ALA A 210 -14.43 -26.19 22.97
CA ALA A 210 -13.53 -26.34 24.11
C ALA A 210 -14.05 -25.72 25.42
N ASP A 211 -14.71 -24.56 25.38
CA ASP A 211 -15.33 -23.96 26.57
C ASP A 211 -16.42 -22.92 26.22
N LYS A 212 -17.63 -23.10 26.77
CA LYS A 212 -18.77 -22.18 26.58
C LYS A 212 -18.51 -20.72 26.97
N ARG A 213 -17.51 -20.42 27.80
CA ARG A 213 -17.12 -19.05 28.18
C ARG A 213 -16.41 -18.32 27.03
N PHE A 214 -15.84 -19.03 26.05
CA PHE A 214 -15.24 -18.42 24.86
C PHE A 214 -16.24 -17.63 24.02
N PRO A 215 -17.35 -18.21 23.49
CA PRO A 215 -18.33 -17.43 22.73
C PRO A 215 -18.98 -16.32 23.58
N GLN A 216 -19.24 -16.57 24.86
CA GLN A 216 -19.78 -15.58 25.80
C GLN A 216 -18.86 -14.34 25.94
N LEU A 217 -17.55 -14.57 26.14
CA LEU A 217 -16.55 -13.50 26.27
C LEU A 217 -16.27 -12.81 24.93
N TYR A 218 -16.31 -13.57 23.82
CA TYR A 218 -16.21 -13.02 22.46
C TYR A 218 -17.35 -12.03 22.16
N MET A 219 -18.61 -12.40 22.40
CA MET A 219 -19.75 -11.51 22.16
C MET A 219 -19.62 -10.23 22.98
N TRP A 220 -19.29 -10.36 24.26
CA TRP A 220 -19.06 -9.21 25.15
C TRP A 220 -17.97 -8.26 24.60
N ALA A 221 -16.82 -8.81 24.19
CA ALA A 221 -15.71 -8.03 23.64
C ALA A 221 -16.05 -7.40 22.28
N ARG A 222 -16.76 -8.14 21.41
CA ARG A 222 -17.25 -7.68 20.11
C ARG A 222 -18.14 -6.45 20.28
N GLU A 223 -19.11 -6.49 21.17
CA GLU A 223 -19.98 -5.36 21.46
C GLU A 223 -19.18 -4.19 22.05
N LEU A 224 -18.36 -4.44 23.08
CA LEU A 224 -17.56 -3.41 23.74
C LEU A 224 -16.70 -2.61 22.76
N PHE A 225 -15.93 -3.30 21.91
CA PHE A 225 -15.12 -2.61 20.90
C PHE A 225 -15.96 -1.97 19.79
N THR A 226 -17.21 -2.38 19.57
CA THR A 226 -18.15 -1.68 18.66
C THR A 226 -18.60 -0.36 19.26
N ALA A 227 -19.15 -0.36 20.47
CA ALA A 227 -19.68 0.85 21.11
C ALA A 227 -18.60 1.89 21.43
N LEU A 228 -17.36 1.44 21.67
CA LEU A 228 -16.20 2.32 21.86
C LEU A 228 -15.53 2.76 20.53
N GLY A 229 -16.10 2.39 19.38
CA GLY A 229 -15.60 2.82 18.07
C GLY A 229 -14.26 2.19 17.67
N ALA A 230 -13.85 1.08 18.29
CA ALA A 230 -12.61 0.36 18.02
C ALA A 230 -12.75 -0.81 17.03
N ARG A 231 -13.97 -1.23 16.68
CA ARG A 231 -14.27 -2.27 15.68
C ARG A 231 -14.88 -1.67 14.41
N ASN A 232 -14.08 -1.60 13.34
CA ASN A 232 -14.53 -1.27 11.98
C ASN A 232 -13.45 -1.64 10.94
N SER A 233 -13.50 -2.87 10.42
CA SER A 233 -12.49 -3.37 9.46
C SER A 233 -12.39 -2.54 8.18
N ARG A 234 -13.50 -1.95 7.70
CA ARG A 234 -13.53 -1.08 6.50
C ARG A 234 -12.79 0.24 6.69
N GLN A 235 -12.56 0.66 7.95
CA GLN A 235 -11.75 1.83 8.33
C GLN A 235 -10.39 1.41 8.93
N GLY A 236 -9.94 0.17 8.70
CA GLY A 236 -8.65 -0.31 9.21
C GLY A 236 -8.61 -0.52 10.73
N LEU A 237 -9.75 -0.54 11.43
CA LEU A 237 -9.82 -0.83 12.87
C LEU A 237 -9.98 -2.34 13.12
N LEU A 238 -10.28 -2.76 14.36
CA LEU A 238 -10.42 -4.19 14.67
C LEU A 238 -11.50 -4.85 13.80
N SER A 239 -11.17 -6.03 13.29
CA SER A 239 -12.15 -6.96 12.71
C SER A 239 -12.73 -7.88 13.78
N SER A 240 -13.85 -8.52 13.48
CA SER A 240 -14.41 -9.58 14.34
C SER A 240 -13.39 -10.69 14.62
N TYR A 241 -12.55 -11.05 13.64
CA TYR A 241 -11.51 -12.08 13.80
C TYR A 241 -10.34 -11.61 14.70
N HIS A 242 -9.94 -10.34 14.64
CA HIS A 242 -8.95 -9.80 15.59
C HIS A 242 -9.43 -9.91 17.04
N ILE A 243 -10.72 -9.65 17.29
CA ILE A 243 -11.33 -9.76 18.62
C ILE A 243 -11.40 -11.23 19.07
N VAL A 244 -11.74 -12.16 18.16
CA VAL A 244 -11.65 -13.61 18.43
C VAL A 244 -10.25 -13.98 18.92
N LEU A 245 -9.19 -13.58 18.21
CA LEU A 245 -7.82 -13.95 18.58
C LEU A 245 -7.35 -13.30 19.89
N LEU A 246 -7.81 -12.08 20.21
CA LEU A 246 -7.56 -11.45 21.51
C LEU A 246 -8.21 -12.25 22.66
N VAL A 247 -9.44 -12.73 22.46
CA VAL A 247 -10.14 -13.55 23.46
C VAL A 247 -9.49 -14.94 23.59
N VAL A 248 -9.17 -15.59 22.46
CA VAL A 248 -8.43 -16.88 22.45
C VAL A 248 -7.10 -16.75 23.19
N HIS A 249 -6.29 -15.74 22.86
CA HIS A 249 -4.99 -15.50 23.51
C HIS A 249 -5.14 -15.35 25.02
N PHE A 250 -6.07 -14.50 25.47
CA PHE A 250 -6.30 -14.27 26.89
C PHE A 250 -6.68 -15.57 27.62
N LEU A 251 -7.59 -16.36 27.06
CA LEU A 251 -8.11 -17.58 27.68
C LEU A 251 -7.13 -18.77 27.67
N GLN A 252 -6.18 -18.82 26.73
CA GLN A 252 -5.18 -19.90 26.64
C GLN A 252 -3.82 -19.60 27.33
N CYS A 253 -3.61 -18.36 27.80
CA CYS A 253 -2.30 -17.93 28.28
C CYS A 253 -1.96 -18.46 29.68
N LYS A 254 -1.13 -19.50 29.75
CA LYS A 254 -0.58 -20.08 31.00
C LYS A 254 0.31 -19.13 31.82
N HIS A 255 0.71 -17.99 31.25
CA HIS A 255 1.40 -16.93 32.00
C HIS A 255 0.43 -15.96 32.70
N ILE A 256 -0.87 -16.04 32.38
CA ILE A 256 -1.94 -15.31 33.08
C ILE A 256 -2.55 -16.25 34.11
N PHE A 257 -3.06 -17.41 33.70
CA PHE A 257 -3.76 -18.35 34.58
C PHE A 257 -2.91 -19.59 34.85
N SER A 258 -2.88 -20.03 36.12
CA SER A 258 -2.38 -21.36 36.49
C SER A 258 -3.11 -22.46 35.72
N GLU A 259 -4.44 -22.41 35.74
CA GLU A 259 -5.32 -23.23 34.90
C GLU A 259 -5.93 -22.38 33.77
N PRO A 260 -5.52 -22.56 32.51
CA PRO A 260 -6.10 -21.83 31.38
C PRO A 260 -7.53 -22.32 31.07
N VAL A 261 -8.35 -21.43 30.50
CA VAL A 261 -9.73 -21.75 30.09
C VAL A 261 -9.74 -22.52 28.77
N LEU A 262 -8.88 -22.13 27.82
CA LEU A 262 -8.76 -22.78 26.51
C LEU A 262 -7.43 -23.53 26.36
N PRO A 263 -7.41 -24.62 25.58
CA PRO A 263 -6.18 -25.32 25.22
C PRO A 263 -5.40 -24.52 24.17
N VAL A 264 -4.09 -24.71 24.10
CA VAL A 264 -3.33 -24.36 22.90
C VAL A 264 -3.54 -25.48 21.88
N LEU A 265 -4.58 -25.36 21.03
CA LEU A 265 -5.06 -26.43 20.14
C LEU A 265 -3.97 -26.95 19.20
N THR A 266 -3.10 -26.08 18.69
CA THR A 266 -1.95 -26.43 17.84
C THR A 266 -0.93 -27.36 18.51
N GLN A 267 -0.89 -27.41 19.84
CA GLN A 267 0.00 -28.28 20.62
C GLN A 267 -0.71 -29.52 21.18
N THR A 268 -1.97 -29.37 21.58
CA THR A 268 -2.76 -30.41 22.28
C THR A 268 -3.65 -31.23 21.34
N HIS A 269 -4.15 -30.62 20.29
CA HIS A 269 -5.10 -31.18 19.32
C HIS A 269 -4.60 -30.93 17.88
N SER A 270 -3.30 -31.10 17.66
CA SER A 270 -2.66 -30.85 16.36
C SER A 270 -3.31 -31.65 15.22
N HIS A 271 -3.80 -32.85 15.50
CA HIS A 271 -4.57 -33.68 14.57
C HIS A 271 -5.88 -33.05 14.07
N LEU A 272 -6.38 -31.98 14.71
CA LEU A 272 -7.57 -31.23 14.31
C LEU A 272 -7.23 -29.89 13.62
N VAL A 273 -6.08 -29.27 13.94
CA VAL A 273 -5.76 -27.87 13.56
C VAL A 273 -4.32 -27.61 13.08
N SER A 274 -3.52 -28.64 12.79
CA SER A 274 -2.17 -28.46 12.24
C SER A 274 -2.21 -27.76 10.87
N ARG A 275 -1.17 -26.96 10.58
CA ARG A 275 -0.99 -26.31 9.27
C ARG A 275 -0.72 -27.34 8.17
N GLU A 276 -0.18 -28.48 8.54
CA GLU A 276 0.21 -29.60 7.68
C GLU A 276 -0.96 -30.54 7.36
N LEU A 277 -2.12 -30.39 8.04
CA LEU A 277 -3.31 -31.18 7.73
C LEU A 277 -3.80 -30.93 6.28
N PRO A 278 -4.13 -32.00 5.51
CA PRO A 278 -4.72 -31.88 4.18
C PRO A 278 -6.05 -31.12 4.22
N LEU A 279 -6.31 -30.32 3.18
CA LEU A 279 -7.55 -29.55 3.06
C LEU A 279 -8.81 -30.43 3.10
N SER A 280 -8.75 -31.62 2.48
CA SER A 280 -9.83 -32.61 2.48
C SER A 280 -10.24 -33.06 3.88
N GLU A 281 -9.28 -33.29 4.79
CA GLU A 281 -9.57 -33.69 6.16
C GLU A 281 -10.15 -32.52 6.98
N ILE A 282 -9.66 -31.29 6.75
CA ILE A 282 -10.23 -30.09 7.40
C ILE A 282 -11.68 -29.86 6.95
N ILE A 283 -11.98 -30.05 5.66
CA ILE A 283 -13.34 -29.96 5.14
C ILE A 283 -14.22 -31.05 5.78
N LYS A 284 -13.77 -32.31 5.87
CA LYS A 284 -14.49 -33.39 6.58
C LYS A 284 -14.73 -33.07 8.06
N LEU A 285 -13.83 -32.37 8.74
CA LEU A 285 -14.02 -31.91 10.13
C LEU A 285 -15.04 -30.75 10.21
N MET A 286 -15.08 -29.87 9.21
CA MET A 286 -16.06 -28.79 9.11
C MET A 286 -17.47 -29.25 8.73
N ASP A 287 -17.59 -30.35 7.98
CA ASP A 287 -18.87 -30.98 7.62
C ASP A 287 -19.54 -31.71 8.80
N ARG A 288 -18.83 -31.95 9.91
CA ARG A 288 -19.41 -32.47 11.16
C ARG A 288 -20.22 -31.38 11.89
N PRO A 289 -21.25 -31.72 12.69
CA PRO A 289 -21.93 -30.75 13.56
C PRO A 289 -20.97 -30.22 14.65
N ILE A 290 -21.26 -29.02 15.17
CA ILE A 290 -20.55 -28.46 16.32
C ILE A 290 -21.15 -29.06 17.60
N THR A 291 -20.28 -29.58 18.47
CA THR A 291 -20.63 -30.14 19.79
C THR A 291 -20.41 -29.11 20.90
N ASP A 292 -21.01 -29.34 22.07
CA ASP A 292 -20.79 -28.54 23.29
C ASP A 292 -19.53 -28.93 24.07
N GLU A 293 -18.81 -29.96 23.63
CA GLU A 293 -17.61 -30.51 24.26
C GLU A 293 -16.55 -30.84 23.19
N LEU A 294 -15.27 -30.64 23.55
CA LEU A 294 -14.09 -31.04 22.78
C LEU A 294 -13.47 -32.28 23.43
N GLU A 295 -13.41 -33.39 22.69
CA GLU A 295 -12.76 -34.62 23.15
C GLU A 295 -11.28 -34.35 23.50
N GLY A 296 -10.86 -34.77 24.70
CA GLY A 296 -9.50 -34.54 25.19
C GLY A 296 -9.27 -33.22 25.93
N TRP A 297 -10.30 -32.36 26.09
CA TRP A 297 -10.20 -31.14 26.89
C TRP A 297 -11.35 -30.96 27.89
N SER A 298 -11.01 -30.52 29.10
CA SER A 298 -11.96 -29.95 30.06
C SER A 298 -11.24 -28.86 30.86
N SER A 299 -11.87 -27.69 31.00
CA SER A 299 -11.23 -26.59 31.74
C SER A 299 -11.31 -26.80 33.25
N ALA A 300 -10.15 -26.89 33.90
CA ALA A 300 -10.05 -26.83 35.37
C ALA A 300 -10.32 -25.42 35.94
N ASN A 301 -10.29 -24.38 35.11
CA ASN A 301 -10.55 -23.00 35.52
C ASN A 301 -12.03 -22.79 35.86
N THR A 302 -12.34 -22.35 37.07
CA THR A 302 -13.74 -22.16 37.55
C THR A 302 -14.25 -20.71 37.50
N MET A 303 -13.48 -19.77 36.94
CA MET A 303 -13.88 -18.36 36.89
C MET A 303 -15.13 -18.12 36.05
N SER A 304 -16.03 -17.25 36.54
CA SER A 304 -17.21 -16.81 35.81
C SER A 304 -16.83 -15.98 34.57
N VAL A 305 -17.66 -15.97 33.53
CA VAL A 305 -17.37 -15.14 32.34
C VAL A 305 -17.35 -13.64 32.65
N GLY A 306 -18.13 -13.16 33.62
CA GLY A 306 -18.03 -11.77 34.08
C GLY A 306 -16.68 -11.47 34.77
N THR A 307 -16.15 -12.42 35.55
CA THR A 307 -14.80 -12.33 36.13
C THR A 307 -13.73 -12.26 35.03
N LEU A 308 -13.84 -13.15 34.03
CA LEU A 308 -12.93 -13.19 32.89
C LEU A 308 -12.97 -11.89 32.08
N ALA A 309 -14.14 -11.26 31.90
CA ALA A 309 -14.29 -9.97 31.23
C ALA A 309 -13.53 -8.83 31.95
N VAL A 310 -13.64 -8.74 33.29
CA VAL A 310 -12.88 -7.76 34.09
C VAL A 310 -11.37 -8.01 33.99
N LYS A 311 -10.94 -9.27 34.16
CA LYS A 311 -9.53 -9.67 34.06
C LYS A 311 -8.96 -9.47 32.64
N MET A 312 -9.75 -9.60 31.59
CA MET A 312 -9.32 -9.36 30.21
C MET A 312 -8.95 -7.90 29.95
N ILE A 313 -9.74 -6.96 30.48
CA ILE A 313 -9.44 -5.52 30.38
C ILE A 313 -8.19 -5.17 31.18
N ASP A 314 -8.10 -5.66 32.42
CA ASP A 314 -6.93 -5.47 33.28
C ASP A 314 -5.66 -6.09 32.71
N TYR A 315 -5.76 -7.20 31.97
CA TYR A 315 -4.65 -7.77 31.22
C TYR A 315 -4.21 -6.85 30.06
N TYR A 316 -5.16 -6.41 29.23
CA TYR A 316 -4.83 -5.64 28.03
C TYR A 316 -4.40 -4.19 28.29
N THR A 317 -4.76 -3.57 29.42
CA THR A 317 -4.15 -2.27 29.81
C THR A 317 -2.66 -2.38 30.08
N ARG A 318 -2.20 -3.57 30.51
CA ARG A 318 -0.80 -3.87 30.80
C ARG A 318 -0.05 -4.43 29.58
N PHE A 319 -0.74 -4.70 28.47
CA PHE A 319 -0.14 -5.26 27.25
C PHE A 319 0.67 -4.19 26.48
N ASN A 320 1.99 -4.32 26.48
CA ASN A 320 2.88 -3.35 25.83
C ASN A 320 2.99 -3.61 24.32
N ILE A 321 2.07 -3.01 23.54
CA ILE A 321 1.99 -3.15 22.06
C ILE A 321 3.35 -2.87 21.40
N ARG A 322 4.10 -1.84 21.84
CA ARG A 322 5.41 -1.46 21.27
C ARG A 322 6.47 -2.56 21.31
N THR A 323 6.33 -3.53 22.22
CA THR A 323 7.35 -4.56 22.47
C THR A 323 6.81 -5.99 22.53
N SER A 324 5.52 -6.20 22.22
CA SER A 324 4.82 -7.47 22.44
C SER A 324 4.09 -7.95 21.18
N MET A 325 4.28 -9.22 20.84
CA MET A 325 3.58 -9.95 19.80
C MET A 325 2.79 -11.11 20.42
N ILE A 326 1.51 -11.23 20.09
CA ILE A 326 0.68 -12.38 20.45
C ILE A 326 0.95 -13.52 19.48
N ASP A 327 1.29 -14.69 20.02
CA ASP A 327 1.58 -15.94 19.30
C ASP A 327 0.49 -16.96 19.67
N ILE A 328 -0.54 -17.07 18.81
CA ILE A 328 -1.71 -17.91 19.07
C ILE A 328 -1.31 -19.40 19.06
N ALA A 329 -0.40 -19.79 18.18
CA ALA A 329 0.05 -21.18 18.03
C ALA A 329 0.85 -21.71 19.22
N ASN A 330 1.32 -20.84 20.11
CA ASN A 330 2.04 -21.20 21.33
C ASN A 330 1.40 -20.63 22.62
N GLY A 331 0.23 -19.99 22.53
CA GLY A 331 -0.48 -19.44 23.70
C GLY A 331 0.31 -18.43 24.52
N ARG A 332 1.18 -17.64 23.89
CA ARG A 332 2.17 -16.80 24.59
C ARG A 332 2.33 -15.41 23.99
N VAL A 333 2.92 -14.52 24.79
CA VAL A 333 3.45 -13.24 24.30
C VAL A 333 4.94 -13.40 24.02
N VAL A 334 5.36 -13.04 22.81
CA VAL A 334 6.76 -12.98 22.39
C VAL A 334 7.20 -11.53 22.40
N ARG A 335 8.39 -11.24 22.96
CA ARG A 335 8.94 -9.89 22.94
C ARG A 335 9.44 -9.56 21.53
N ARG A 336 8.84 -8.56 20.89
CA ARG A 336 9.20 -8.08 19.54
C ARG A 336 9.15 -6.56 19.53
N ARG A 337 10.31 -5.90 19.42
CA ARG A 337 10.38 -4.42 19.33
C ARG A 337 9.78 -3.97 18.00
N GLN A 338 8.88 -2.99 18.06
CA GLN A 338 8.32 -2.30 16.91
C GLN A 338 8.89 -0.88 16.83
N THR A 339 9.06 -0.37 15.61
CA THR A 339 9.39 1.05 15.42
C THR A 339 8.15 1.90 15.69
N PRO A 340 8.26 3.12 16.27
CA PRO A 340 7.16 4.06 16.42
C PRO A 340 6.33 4.25 15.14
N TYR A 341 7.00 4.37 13.99
CA TYR A 341 6.36 4.58 12.68
C TYR A 341 5.66 3.33 12.11
N ASN A 342 5.98 2.12 12.55
CA ASN A 342 5.31 0.88 12.13
C ASN A 342 4.68 0.13 13.31
N MET A 343 4.31 0.87 14.36
CA MET A 343 3.63 0.33 15.54
C MET A 343 2.25 -0.17 15.14
N LYS A 344 2.05 -1.49 15.21
CA LYS A 344 0.78 -2.17 14.95
C LYS A 344 0.42 -3.05 16.14
N LEU A 345 -0.85 -3.42 16.30
CA LEU A 345 -1.17 -4.56 17.14
C LEU A 345 -0.58 -5.80 16.45
N GLN A 346 0.19 -6.64 17.15
CA GLN A 346 0.83 -7.81 16.55
C GLN A 346 0.16 -9.09 17.06
N ILE A 347 -0.60 -9.74 16.19
CA ILE A 347 -1.28 -11.01 16.45
C ILE A 347 -0.94 -11.98 15.31
N MET A 348 -0.24 -13.05 15.66
CA MET A 348 0.11 -14.14 14.75
C MET A 348 -0.92 -15.27 14.93
N ASP A 349 -1.76 -15.52 13.92
CA ASP A 349 -2.54 -16.75 13.86
C ASP A 349 -1.66 -17.93 13.40
N PRO A 350 -2.09 -19.21 13.59
CA PRO A 350 -1.26 -20.36 13.27
C PRO A 350 -0.92 -20.52 11.77
N TYR A 351 -1.74 -19.96 10.88
CA TYR A 351 -1.64 -20.22 9.44
C TYR A 351 -1.02 -19.06 8.64
N SER A 352 -0.90 -17.86 9.23
CA SER A 352 -0.12 -16.74 8.69
C SER A 352 1.37 -16.81 9.04
N ARG A 353 2.20 -16.09 8.28
CA ARG A 353 3.62 -15.80 8.58
C ARG A 353 3.85 -14.35 9.03
N ILE A 354 2.80 -13.52 9.01
CA ILE A 354 2.79 -12.10 9.40
C ILE A 354 1.60 -11.80 10.33
N THR A 355 1.63 -10.66 11.03
CA THR A 355 0.49 -10.24 11.87
C THR A 355 -0.78 -10.11 11.03
N VAL A 356 -1.92 -10.59 11.55
CA VAL A 356 -3.23 -10.40 10.88
C VAL A 356 -3.77 -8.97 11.06
N CYS A 357 -3.22 -8.21 11.99
CA CYS A 357 -3.54 -6.80 12.23
C CYS A 357 -2.64 -5.90 11.37
N HIS A 358 -3.10 -5.59 10.16
CA HIS A 358 -2.29 -4.88 9.15
C HIS A 358 -2.27 -3.35 9.29
N SER A 359 -3.26 -2.74 9.95
CA SER A 359 -3.33 -1.28 10.13
C SER A 359 -2.68 -0.82 11.45
N LYS A 360 -2.17 0.41 11.44
CA LYS A 360 -1.64 1.13 12.62
C LYS A 360 -2.77 1.74 13.46
N ASP A 361 -3.90 2.09 12.84
CA ASP A 361 -5.05 2.75 13.49
C ASP A 361 -5.69 1.91 14.61
N ILE A 362 -5.56 0.58 14.48
CA ILE A 362 -5.94 -0.39 15.52
C ILE A 362 -5.32 -0.05 16.87
N VAL A 363 -4.06 0.43 16.90
CA VAL A 363 -3.29 0.60 18.15
C VAL A 363 -3.94 1.64 19.05
N GLU A 364 -4.21 2.83 18.53
CA GLU A 364 -4.78 3.92 19.32
C GLU A 364 -6.23 3.64 19.70
N ALA A 365 -7.02 3.08 18.77
CA ALA A 365 -8.42 2.73 19.03
C ALA A 365 -8.55 1.63 20.10
N PHE A 366 -7.74 0.58 20.01
CA PHE A 366 -7.69 -0.50 21.01
C PHE A 366 -7.18 0.01 22.37
N TYR A 367 -6.08 0.77 22.39
CA TYR A 367 -5.52 1.30 23.64
C TYR A 367 -6.52 2.22 24.36
N ARG A 368 -7.18 3.12 23.63
CA ARG A 368 -8.24 3.99 24.19
C ARG A 368 -9.41 3.19 24.73
N ALA A 369 -9.92 2.22 23.98
CA ALA A 369 -11.07 1.41 24.39
C ALA A 369 -10.77 0.62 25.68
N VAL A 370 -9.61 -0.05 25.73
CA VAL A 370 -9.19 -0.86 26.88
C VAL A 370 -8.91 0.02 28.10
N THR A 371 -8.18 1.13 27.95
CA THR A 371 -7.92 2.08 29.05
C THR A 371 -9.21 2.71 29.58
N HIS A 372 -10.11 3.14 28.70
CA HIS A 372 -11.40 3.72 29.11
C HIS A 372 -12.24 2.71 29.89
N THR A 373 -12.33 1.47 29.41
CA THR A 373 -13.08 0.41 30.11
C THR A 373 -12.48 0.08 31.47
N HIS A 374 -11.14 0.08 31.59
CA HIS A 374 -10.45 -0.19 32.86
C HIS A 374 -10.75 0.87 33.93
N GLU A 375 -10.70 2.16 33.57
CA GLU A 375 -11.05 3.26 34.49
C GLU A 375 -12.56 3.28 34.81
N ALA A 376 -13.42 2.92 33.85
CA ALA A 376 -14.85 2.70 34.14
C ALA A 376 -15.05 1.56 35.16
N PHE A 377 -14.37 0.43 34.98
CA PHE A 377 -14.46 -0.72 35.88
C PHE A 377 -13.93 -0.41 37.29
N LYS A 378 -12.90 0.42 37.44
CA LYS A 378 -12.43 0.91 38.76
C LYS A 378 -13.47 1.70 39.55
N SER A 379 -14.40 2.36 38.85
CA SER A 379 -15.51 3.11 39.46
C SER A 379 -16.84 2.32 39.47
N GLY A 380 -16.79 1.02 39.17
CA GLY A 380 -17.97 0.16 39.06
C GLY A 380 -18.90 0.51 37.88
N SER A 381 -18.49 1.39 36.97
CA SER A 381 -19.22 1.74 35.76
C SER A 381 -18.93 0.74 34.65
N MET A 382 -19.82 0.63 33.66
CA MET A 382 -19.76 -0.30 32.52
C MET A 382 -19.71 -1.81 32.83
N ILE A 383 -19.52 -2.25 34.09
CA ILE A 383 -19.42 -3.69 34.43
C ILE A 383 -20.70 -4.43 34.08
N ASP A 384 -21.85 -3.96 34.59
CA ASP A 384 -23.16 -4.60 34.40
C ASP A 384 -24.09 -3.80 33.48
N SER A 385 -23.80 -2.51 33.26
CA SER A 385 -24.57 -1.63 32.37
C SER A 385 -24.26 -1.80 30.88
N TYR A 386 -23.27 -2.64 30.55
CA TYR A 386 -22.81 -2.89 29.18
C TYR A 386 -22.34 -4.36 29.02
N PRO A 387 -22.53 -5.03 27.87
CA PRO A 387 -23.24 -4.60 26.66
C PRO A 387 -24.75 -4.50 26.85
N LYS A 388 -25.36 -3.76 25.93
CA LYS A 388 -26.81 -3.76 25.70
C LYS A 388 -27.09 -4.69 24.54
N PHE A 389 -27.89 -5.72 24.77
CA PHE A 389 -28.28 -6.70 23.74
C PHE A 389 -29.64 -6.36 23.12
N ASP A 390 -29.96 -5.06 23.03
CA ASP A 390 -31.29 -4.57 22.65
C ASP A 390 -31.72 -5.05 21.24
N ASP A 391 -30.74 -5.28 20.35
CA ASP A 391 -30.94 -5.77 18.96
C ASP A 391 -31.22 -7.30 18.86
N MET A 392 -31.11 -8.06 19.95
CA MET A 392 -31.44 -9.49 19.95
C MET A 392 -32.94 -9.77 20.22
N ALA A 393 -33.72 -8.75 20.59
CA ALA A 393 -35.09 -8.92 21.08
C ALA A 393 -36.19 -8.80 20.00
N GLN A 394 -35.86 -8.55 18.73
CA GLN A 394 -36.84 -8.37 17.66
C GLN A 394 -36.79 -9.53 16.65
N ALA A 395 -37.70 -10.49 16.81
CA ALA A 395 -38.07 -11.40 15.73
C ALA A 395 -38.87 -10.61 14.66
N PRO A 396 -38.73 -10.91 13.35
CA PRO A 396 -39.49 -10.22 12.33
C PRO A 396 -40.97 -10.61 12.42
N GLN A 397 -41.87 -9.65 12.69
CA GLN A 397 -43.28 -9.88 12.42
C GLN A 397 -43.52 -9.81 10.92
N ILE A 398 -44.06 -10.90 10.39
CA ILE A 398 -44.55 -11.00 9.01
C ILE A 398 -45.56 -9.86 8.76
N ARG A 399 -45.31 -9.04 7.74
CA ARG A 399 -46.36 -8.22 7.13
C ARG A 399 -46.63 -8.76 5.73
N SER A 400 -47.88 -9.14 5.54
CA SER A 400 -48.44 -9.58 4.27
C SER A 400 -48.42 -8.47 3.22
N GLU A 401 -48.20 -8.92 2.00
CA GLU A 401 -48.68 -8.40 0.70
C GLU A 401 -49.59 -7.16 0.72
N GLU A 402 -49.26 -6.19 -0.14
CA GLU A 402 -50.12 -5.88 -1.29
C GLU A 402 -49.33 -5.17 -2.39
N TYR A 403 -49.60 -5.53 -3.64
CA TYR A 403 -48.94 -5.05 -4.86
C TYR A 403 -50.05 -4.57 -5.81
N VAL A 404 -50.13 -3.28 -6.14
CA VAL A 404 -50.93 -2.79 -7.28
C VAL A 404 -50.17 -1.70 -8.04
N SER A 405 -50.23 -1.82 -9.36
CA SER A 405 -49.65 -1.00 -10.42
C SER A 405 -50.20 0.44 -10.52
N ALA A 406 -49.42 1.37 -11.10
CA ALA A 406 -49.68 1.93 -12.43
C ALA A 406 -48.74 3.11 -12.77
N GLU A 407 -48.62 3.40 -14.07
CA GLU A 407 -47.73 4.42 -14.66
C GLU A 407 -48.41 5.81 -14.78
N GLY A 408 -47.59 6.87 -14.89
CA GLY A 408 -47.81 7.93 -15.88
C GLY A 408 -48.47 9.26 -15.44
N ALA A 409 -47.87 10.36 -15.94
CA ALA A 409 -48.43 11.72 -16.09
C ALA A 409 -48.83 12.52 -14.83
N ASP A 410 -48.99 13.85 -14.86
CA ASP A 410 -48.19 14.94 -15.49
C ASP A 410 -48.55 16.26 -14.76
N ASP A 411 -47.78 17.32 -15.00
CA ASP A 411 -48.08 18.74 -14.88
C ASP A 411 -48.74 19.36 -13.60
N ARG A 412 -47.90 20.14 -12.92
CA ARG A 412 -48.01 21.62 -12.76
C ARG A 412 -49.32 22.31 -12.30
N VAL A 413 -49.08 23.22 -11.34
CA VAL A 413 -49.48 24.66 -11.31
C VAL A 413 -50.63 25.15 -10.38
N TYR A 414 -50.19 25.84 -9.30
CA TYR A 414 -50.75 27.06 -8.66
C TYR A 414 -52.15 27.08 -8.00
N ARG A 415 -52.19 27.51 -6.71
CA ARG A 415 -52.40 28.93 -6.34
C ARG A 415 -52.11 29.24 -4.86
N SER A 416 -52.20 30.54 -4.50
CA SER A 416 -51.59 31.16 -3.32
C SER A 416 -52.57 31.97 -2.45
N ARG A 417 -52.06 32.49 -1.30
CA ARG A 417 -52.51 33.56 -0.36
C ARG A 417 -52.56 33.04 1.09
N HIS A 418 -52.10 33.74 2.14
CA HIS A 418 -52.28 35.16 2.49
C HIS A 418 -51.03 35.88 3.05
N SER A 419 -51.21 37.12 3.57
CA SER A 419 -50.24 38.23 3.56
C SER A 419 -49.94 38.92 4.92
N VAL A 420 -48.84 39.68 4.91
CA VAL A 420 -48.16 40.54 5.93
C VAL A 420 -49.03 41.51 6.75
N PRO A 421 -48.60 41.94 7.98
CA PRO A 421 -47.84 43.21 8.21
C PRO A 421 -46.78 43.15 9.37
N SER A 422 -45.96 44.16 9.77
CA SER A 422 -45.26 45.28 9.08
C SER A 422 -44.21 46.05 9.97
N VAL A 423 -42.98 46.25 9.46
CA VAL A 423 -42.09 47.46 9.53
C VAL A 423 -41.50 48.04 10.86
N MET A 424 -40.15 48.06 10.96
CA MET A 424 -39.18 49.16 11.33
C MET A 424 -37.83 48.57 11.83
N ARG A 425 -36.60 49.11 11.64
CA ARG A 425 -35.96 50.09 10.73
C ARG A 425 -34.40 49.86 10.78
N LEU A 426 -33.76 49.67 9.61
CA LEU A 426 -32.44 50.16 9.09
C LEU A 426 -31.26 50.53 10.05
N PRO A 427 -29.96 50.33 9.64
CA PRO A 427 -29.41 50.86 8.38
C PRO A 427 -28.60 49.92 7.46
N LEU A 428 -28.26 50.47 6.29
CA LEU A 428 -27.64 49.83 5.11
C LEU A 428 -26.09 49.85 5.15
N ILE A 429 -25.52 49.09 4.20
CA ILE A 429 -24.12 49.00 3.68
C ILE A 429 -23.47 47.64 4.04
N PRO A 430 -22.95 46.83 3.09
CA PRO A 430 -22.78 47.07 1.64
C PRO A 430 -23.45 45.99 0.75
N VAL A 431 -24.62 46.29 0.17
CA VAL A 431 -25.23 45.41 -0.88
C VAL A 431 -24.68 45.75 -2.28
N VAL A 432 -24.25 46.99 -2.52
CA VAL A 432 -23.76 47.48 -3.82
C VAL A 432 -22.52 46.73 -4.32
N PHE A 433 -21.67 46.23 -3.41
CA PHE A 433 -20.45 45.51 -3.79
C PHE A 433 -20.71 44.14 -4.44
N TYR A 434 -21.73 43.41 -3.98
CA TYR A 434 -22.01 42.06 -4.47
C TYR A 434 -22.74 42.05 -5.82
N THR A 435 -23.62 43.03 -6.08
CA THR A 435 -24.33 43.11 -7.36
C THR A 435 -23.38 43.44 -8.52
N ILE A 436 -22.40 44.33 -8.29
CA ILE A 436 -21.39 44.67 -9.31
C ILE A 436 -20.49 43.45 -9.58
N LEU A 437 -20.04 42.76 -8.53
CA LEU A 437 -19.19 41.57 -8.69
C LEU A 437 -19.87 40.45 -9.48
N ILE A 438 -21.16 40.16 -9.21
CA ILE A 438 -21.92 39.13 -9.93
C ILE A 438 -22.20 39.56 -11.38
N THR A 439 -22.48 40.84 -11.64
CA THR A 439 -22.74 41.31 -13.00
C THR A 439 -21.48 41.24 -13.86
N VAL A 440 -20.31 41.57 -13.31
CA VAL A 440 -19.02 41.43 -14.00
C VAL A 440 -18.70 39.95 -14.27
N ILE A 441 -18.90 39.07 -13.30
CA ILE A 441 -18.63 37.63 -13.49
C ILE A 441 -19.56 37.01 -14.55
N VAL A 442 -20.84 37.38 -14.58
CA VAL A 442 -21.78 36.87 -15.59
C VAL A 442 -21.46 37.43 -16.99
N PHE A 443 -21.03 38.69 -17.11
CA PHE A 443 -20.62 39.26 -18.41
C PHE A 443 -19.32 38.62 -18.93
N VAL A 444 -18.34 38.35 -18.05
CA VAL A 444 -17.08 37.67 -18.39
C VAL A 444 -17.29 36.20 -18.78
N VAL A 445 -18.31 35.53 -18.24
CA VAL A 445 -18.61 34.12 -18.58
C VAL A 445 -19.46 33.98 -19.86
N TYR A 446 -20.26 34.98 -20.23
CA TYR A 446 -21.17 34.89 -21.38
C TYR A 446 -20.56 35.36 -22.72
N GLU A 447 -19.47 36.14 -22.71
CA GLU A 447 -18.73 36.55 -23.93
C GLU A 447 -17.75 35.46 -24.45
N PHE A 448 -17.50 34.37 -23.72
CA PHE A 448 -16.56 33.31 -24.12
C PHE A 448 -17.22 32.10 -24.83
N GLN A 449 -18.35 32.31 -25.52
CA GLN A 449 -18.98 31.29 -26.38
C GLN A 449 -19.42 31.83 -27.76
N SER A 450 -18.48 32.41 -28.52
CA SER A 450 -18.52 32.39 -29.99
C SER A 450 -17.19 32.88 -30.60
N VAL A 451 -16.88 32.41 -31.82
CA VAL A 451 -15.82 32.86 -32.74
C VAL A 451 -14.44 32.17 -32.59
N ASP A 452 -14.31 31.13 -33.43
CA ASP A 452 -13.19 30.75 -34.31
C ASP A 452 -11.84 30.21 -33.78
N ASP A 453 -11.21 29.42 -34.66
CA ASP A 453 -10.05 28.56 -34.43
C ASP A 453 -8.74 29.32 -34.11
N GLU A 454 -8.21 29.13 -32.89
CA GLU A 454 -6.80 29.39 -32.54
C GLU A 454 -6.30 28.27 -31.57
N PRO A 455 -5.03 27.84 -31.65
CA PRO A 455 -4.56 26.66 -30.94
C PRO A 455 -4.30 26.91 -29.45
N PHE A 456 -4.61 25.89 -28.65
CA PHE A 456 -4.44 25.88 -27.20
C PHE A 456 -2.98 26.16 -26.79
N THR A 457 -2.70 27.37 -26.29
CA THR A 457 -1.35 27.76 -25.87
C THR A 457 -1.06 27.27 -24.46
N PHE A 458 -0.10 26.35 -24.32
CA PHE A 458 0.42 25.92 -23.03
C PHE A 458 1.03 27.10 -22.26
N PRO A 459 0.85 27.20 -20.93
CA PRO A 459 1.49 28.24 -20.14
C PRO A 459 3.01 28.06 -20.20
N ARG A 460 3.73 29.11 -20.65
CA ARG A 460 5.20 29.14 -20.71
C ARG A 460 5.79 28.99 -19.31
N ILE A 461 6.15 27.77 -18.94
CA ILE A 461 6.92 27.49 -17.73
C ILE A 461 8.38 27.26 -18.15
N PHE A 462 9.25 28.20 -17.76
CA PHE A 462 10.69 28.31 -18.02
C PHE A 462 11.11 28.48 -19.49
N SER A 463 11.53 29.70 -19.85
CA SER A 463 12.48 29.90 -20.95
C SER A 463 13.86 29.41 -20.52
N ILE A 464 14.49 28.58 -21.35
CA ILE A 464 15.84 28.03 -21.10
C ILE A 464 16.94 29.11 -21.21
N GLU A 465 16.62 30.29 -21.73
CA GLU A 465 17.55 31.42 -21.92
C GLU A 465 17.95 32.16 -20.62
N GLY A 466 17.47 31.73 -19.44
CA GLY A 466 17.71 32.41 -18.16
C GLY A 466 18.53 31.65 -17.10
N VAL A 467 18.88 30.38 -17.31
CA VAL A 467 19.40 29.49 -16.23
C VAL A 467 20.91 29.23 -16.33
N LEU A 468 21.68 30.30 -16.58
CA LEU A 468 23.13 30.31 -16.31
C LEU A 468 23.40 31.35 -15.21
N PRO A 469 23.74 30.94 -13.97
CA PRO A 469 24.08 31.87 -12.91
C PRO A 469 25.26 32.75 -13.29
N ALA A 470 25.13 34.06 -13.06
CA ALA A 470 26.22 35.03 -13.23
C ALA A 470 27.27 34.86 -12.11
N SER A 471 28.06 33.79 -12.15
CA SER A 471 29.13 33.53 -11.19
C SER A 471 30.32 32.75 -11.77
N GLY A 472 31.23 33.49 -12.43
CA GLY A 472 32.68 33.26 -12.39
C GLY A 472 33.30 32.02 -13.06
N LEU A 473 32.53 31.04 -13.52
CA LEU A 473 33.07 29.86 -14.20
C LEU A 473 33.41 30.16 -15.67
N SER A 474 34.70 30.33 -15.96
CA SER A 474 35.20 30.42 -17.33
C SER A 474 35.22 29.04 -17.97
N PHE A 475 34.13 28.67 -18.64
CA PHE A 475 34.01 27.41 -19.40
C PHE A 475 35.18 27.19 -20.39
N ASN A 476 35.78 28.27 -20.89
CA ASN A 476 36.99 28.23 -21.73
C ASN A 476 38.21 27.55 -21.06
N LYS A 477 38.23 27.37 -19.72
CA LYS A 477 39.27 26.56 -19.04
C LYS A 477 38.94 25.07 -18.97
N LEU A 478 37.66 24.68 -19.00
CA LEU A 478 37.25 23.26 -19.02
C LEU A 478 37.60 22.61 -20.37
N PHE A 479 37.36 23.32 -21.48
CA PHE A 479 37.75 22.91 -22.84
C PHE A 479 39.26 22.65 -23.04
N VAL A 480 40.13 23.09 -22.11
CA VAL A 480 41.58 22.85 -22.15
C VAL A 480 41.97 21.57 -21.39
N LEU A 481 41.17 21.16 -20.41
CA LEU A 481 41.38 19.93 -19.64
C LEU A 481 40.72 18.71 -20.33
N PHE A 482 39.61 18.94 -21.04
CA PHE A 482 38.92 17.94 -21.85
C PHE A 482 38.75 18.49 -23.27
N PRO A 483 39.65 18.16 -24.21
CA PRO A 483 39.43 18.50 -25.61
C PRO A 483 38.22 17.71 -26.12
N PRO A 484 37.25 18.34 -26.81
CA PRO A 484 36.07 17.63 -27.28
C PRO A 484 36.46 16.63 -28.38
N THR A 485 36.62 15.36 -27.98
CA THR A 485 36.52 14.23 -28.90
C THR A 485 35.20 14.34 -29.65
N GLN A 486 35.22 14.17 -30.97
CA GLN A 486 34.02 14.29 -31.81
C GLN A 486 32.87 13.47 -31.22
N PHE A 487 31.85 14.17 -30.69
CA PHE A 487 30.72 13.54 -30.04
C PHE A 487 29.82 12.90 -31.11
N HIS A 488 30.07 11.64 -31.41
CA HIS A 488 29.20 10.86 -32.28
C HIS A 488 27.94 10.44 -31.52
N ILE A 489 26.79 10.96 -31.96
CA ILE A 489 25.49 10.43 -31.55
C ILE A 489 25.42 9.00 -32.10
N ARG A 490 25.24 8.01 -31.21
CA ARG A 490 25.06 6.62 -31.63
C ARG A 490 23.65 6.47 -32.21
N GLU A 491 23.55 6.18 -33.49
CA GLU A 491 22.28 6.04 -34.21
C GLU A 491 22.18 4.67 -34.88
N GLY A 492 20.95 4.18 -35.04
CA GLY A 492 20.64 2.96 -35.78
C GLY A 492 20.25 1.78 -34.91
N ILE A 493 20.03 0.65 -35.58
CA ILE A 493 19.57 -0.61 -34.99
C ILE A 493 20.76 -1.56 -34.81
N GLU A 494 20.88 -2.19 -33.64
CA GLU A 494 21.92 -3.18 -33.35
C GLU A 494 21.43 -4.29 -32.40
N VAL A 495 22.17 -5.40 -32.35
CA VAL A 495 22.01 -6.47 -31.36
C VAL A 495 22.76 -6.09 -30.09
N HIS A 496 22.10 -6.20 -28.93
CA HIS A 496 22.66 -5.91 -27.61
C HIS A 496 22.63 -7.16 -26.74
N ASN A 497 23.81 -7.60 -26.30
CA ASN A 497 24.03 -8.78 -25.44
C ASN A 497 23.28 -10.05 -25.90
N ASP A 498 23.23 -10.27 -27.23
CA ASP A 498 22.60 -11.38 -27.98
C ASP A 498 21.09 -11.62 -27.77
N ASN A 499 20.51 -11.07 -26.70
CA ASN A 499 19.13 -11.32 -26.25
C ASN A 499 18.17 -10.18 -26.62
N PHE A 500 18.68 -8.99 -26.92
CA PHE A 500 17.88 -7.81 -27.22
C PHE A 500 18.33 -7.13 -28.51
N CYS A 501 17.39 -6.45 -29.13
CA CYS A 501 17.64 -5.48 -30.17
C CYS A 501 17.44 -4.07 -29.60
N VAL A 502 18.27 -3.14 -30.03
CA VAL A 502 18.21 -1.74 -29.61
C VAL A 502 18.18 -0.86 -30.84
N TRP A 503 17.29 0.14 -30.83
CA TRP A 503 17.38 1.30 -31.72
C TRP A 503 17.86 2.48 -30.89
N TYR A 504 19.15 2.80 -31.00
CA TYR A 504 19.71 3.99 -30.37
C TYR A 504 19.27 5.23 -31.12
N ASN A 505 18.85 6.25 -30.37
CA ASN A 505 18.44 7.54 -30.91
C ASN A 505 17.35 7.40 -32.01
N TYR A 506 16.34 6.54 -31.75
CA TYR A 506 15.16 6.37 -32.60
C TYR A 506 14.44 7.70 -32.86
N GLU A 507 14.31 8.50 -31.80
CA GLU A 507 13.97 9.91 -31.86
C GLU A 507 15.04 10.67 -31.08
N VAL A 508 15.47 11.82 -31.58
CA VAL A 508 16.63 12.55 -31.06
C VAL A 508 16.24 13.95 -30.67
N ALA A 509 16.53 14.33 -29.42
CA ALA A 509 16.28 15.66 -28.90
C ALA A 509 16.96 16.76 -29.76
N ASP A 510 16.20 17.79 -30.13
CA ASP A 510 16.71 18.91 -30.93
C ASP A 510 17.80 19.71 -30.19
N ASN A 511 17.78 19.74 -28.85
CA ASN A 511 18.89 20.30 -28.08
C ASN A 511 20.16 19.46 -28.20
N LEU A 512 20.09 18.12 -28.31
CA LEU A 512 21.28 17.30 -28.52
C LEU A 512 21.89 17.60 -29.89
N LYS A 513 21.06 17.67 -30.94
CA LYS A 513 21.49 18.02 -32.32
C LYS A 513 22.13 19.41 -32.42
N SER A 514 21.64 20.39 -31.66
CA SER A 514 22.16 21.76 -31.67
C SER A 514 23.31 22.00 -30.68
N GLN A 515 23.54 21.09 -29.73
CA GLN A 515 24.61 21.16 -28.72
C GLN A 515 25.74 20.13 -28.95
N VAL A 516 25.85 19.50 -30.12
CA VAL A 516 26.91 18.51 -30.45
C VAL A 516 28.34 19.02 -30.20
N SER A 517 28.55 20.34 -30.15
CA SER A 517 29.84 21.00 -29.85
C SER A 517 30.01 21.49 -28.39
N LYS A 518 29.04 21.25 -27.51
CA LYS A 518 29.03 21.69 -26.10
C LYS A 518 28.89 20.49 -25.17
N GLU A 519 29.71 20.44 -24.12
CA GLU A 519 29.59 19.40 -23.10
C GLU A 519 28.28 19.56 -22.32
N ILE A 520 27.48 18.49 -22.25
CA ILE A 520 26.27 18.44 -21.42
C ILE A 520 26.69 18.02 -20.00
N PRO A 521 26.50 18.87 -18.96
CA PRO A 521 27.02 18.57 -17.61
C PRO A 521 26.48 17.28 -17.01
N VAL A 522 25.17 17.04 -17.14
CA VAL A 522 24.49 15.83 -16.68
C VAL A 522 23.26 15.55 -17.53
N THR A 523 23.06 14.28 -17.88
CA THR A 523 21.82 13.77 -18.50
C THR A 523 21.10 12.86 -17.53
N LEU A 524 19.78 13.04 -17.43
CA LEU A 524 18.91 12.09 -16.75
C LEU A 524 18.73 10.85 -17.64
N THR A 525 19.12 9.69 -17.17
CA THR A 525 18.94 8.42 -17.89
C THR A 525 17.82 7.65 -17.21
N THR A 526 16.72 7.40 -17.91
CA THR A 526 15.53 6.75 -17.36
C THR A 526 14.88 5.81 -18.37
N PHE A 527 13.96 4.96 -17.92
CA PHE A 527 13.41 3.87 -18.72
C PHE A 527 12.03 3.45 -18.24
N SER A 528 11.18 2.97 -19.15
CA SER A 528 9.90 2.35 -18.79
C SER A 528 9.29 1.53 -19.93
N THR A 529 8.21 0.82 -19.64
CA THR A 529 7.20 0.41 -20.63
C THR A 529 6.20 1.56 -20.89
N ILE A 530 5.47 1.49 -22.01
CA ILE A 530 4.59 2.57 -22.49
C ILE A 530 3.41 2.90 -21.54
N ASN A 531 3.01 1.99 -20.66
CA ASN A 531 1.98 2.22 -19.64
C ASN A 531 2.39 3.20 -18.53
N TYR A 532 3.68 3.56 -18.44
CA TYR A 532 4.22 4.60 -17.54
C TYR A 532 4.50 5.94 -18.26
N LEU A 533 3.94 6.16 -19.45
CA LEU A 533 4.11 7.40 -20.21
C LEU A 533 3.70 8.66 -19.43
N ASP A 534 2.72 8.56 -18.52
CA ASP A 534 2.32 9.66 -17.64
C ASP A 534 3.40 10.01 -16.60
N ARG A 535 4.33 9.09 -16.32
CA ARG A 535 5.50 9.31 -15.47
C ARG A 535 6.62 9.99 -16.22
N LEU A 536 6.87 9.65 -17.48
CA LEU A 536 7.81 10.39 -18.34
C LEU A 536 7.44 11.88 -18.42
N TYR A 537 6.15 12.19 -18.60
CA TYR A 537 5.69 13.58 -18.60
C TYR A 537 5.93 14.31 -17.27
N LYS A 538 5.65 13.66 -16.12
CA LYS A 538 5.98 14.21 -14.80
C LYS A 538 7.48 14.36 -14.59
N GLN A 539 8.29 13.46 -15.15
CA GLN A 539 9.74 13.51 -15.05
C GLN A 539 10.29 14.77 -15.70
N MET A 540 9.79 15.16 -16.88
CA MET A 540 10.14 16.43 -17.52
C MET A 540 9.73 17.66 -16.71
N GLN A 541 8.57 17.62 -16.06
CA GLN A 541 8.17 18.68 -15.11
C GLN A 541 9.05 18.72 -13.85
N SER A 542 9.81 17.65 -13.60
CA SER A 542 10.71 17.51 -12.44
C SER A 542 12.18 17.86 -12.73
N TRP A 543 12.62 17.78 -13.98
CA TRP A 543 14.02 17.83 -14.39
C TRP A 543 14.27 18.87 -15.48
N GLU A 544 15.22 19.78 -15.25
CA GLU A 544 15.53 20.90 -16.12
C GLU A 544 16.62 20.63 -17.19
N GLY A 545 17.16 19.41 -17.26
CA GLY A 545 18.22 19.03 -18.19
C GLY A 545 17.76 18.10 -19.33
N MET A 546 18.73 17.57 -20.07
CA MET A 546 18.49 16.54 -21.09
C MET A 546 18.02 15.23 -20.44
N ILE A 547 17.18 14.48 -21.17
CA ILE A 547 16.70 13.15 -20.79
C ILE A 547 17.07 12.17 -21.90
N SER A 548 17.75 11.08 -21.54
CA SER A 548 17.79 9.86 -22.35
C SER A 548 16.75 8.89 -21.79
N TYR A 549 15.77 8.55 -22.62
CA TYR A 549 14.64 7.70 -22.25
C TYR A 549 14.66 6.41 -23.06
N THR A 550 14.71 5.27 -22.36
CA THR A 550 14.62 3.94 -22.99
C THR A 550 13.23 3.33 -22.82
N ALA A 551 12.56 3.04 -23.93
CA ALA A 551 11.28 2.37 -23.96
C ALA A 551 11.43 0.89 -24.35
N PHE A 552 10.89 -0.01 -23.52
CA PHE A 552 10.80 -1.43 -23.86
C PHE A 552 9.45 -1.76 -24.52
N PHE A 553 9.47 -2.59 -25.56
CA PHE A 553 8.27 -3.14 -26.18
C PHE A 553 8.45 -4.61 -26.65
N ASP A 554 7.32 -5.28 -26.83
CA ASP A 554 7.15 -6.65 -27.30
C ASP A 554 6.01 -6.71 -28.34
N SER A 555 5.61 -7.90 -28.78
CA SER A 555 4.51 -8.07 -29.74
C SER A 555 3.13 -7.65 -29.22
N GLN A 556 2.93 -7.57 -27.90
CA GLN A 556 1.68 -7.09 -27.28
C GLN A 556 1.65 -5.56 -27.14
N SER A 557 2.82 -4.94 -27.18
CA SER A 557 3.06 -3.49 -27.11
C SER A 557 3.59 -2.92 -28.44
N ASN A 558 3.28 -3.59 -29.54
CA ASN A 558 3.71 -3.27 -30.91
C ASN A 558 3.48 -1.82 -31.38
N GLN A 559 2.52 -1.11 -30.81
CA GLN A 559 2.20 0.29 -31.12
C GLN A 559 3.13 1.32 -30.42
N THR A 560 4.00 0.87 -29.50
CA THR A 560 4.90 1.74 -28.72
C THR A 560 5.82 2.62 -29.57
N PRO A 561 6.50 2.13 -30.63
CA PRO A 561 7.39 2.97 -31.45
C PRO A 561 6.64 4.12 -32.12
N GLY A 562 5.54 3.81 -32.80
CA GLY A 562 4.70 4.80 -33.49
C GLY A 562 4.14 5.86 -32.55
N LEU A 563 3.65 5.45 -31.37
CA LEU A 563 3.14 6.37 -30.36
C LEU A 563 4.24 7.28 -29.81
N LEU A 564 5.43 6.75 -29.52
CA LEU A 564 6.55 7.57 -29.02
C LEU A 564 7.08 8.54 -30.07
N SER A 565 7.15 8.15 -31.35
CA SER A 565 7.48 9.06 -32.45
C SER A 565 6.45 10.18 -32.61
N TRP A 566 5.15 9.85 -32.54
CA TRP A 566 4.08 10.87 -32.57
C TRP A 566 4.21 11.85 -31.39
N ILE A 567 4.42 11.34 -30.17
CA ILE A 567 4.61 12.15 -28.96
C ILE A 567 5.84 13.06 -29.06
N HIS A 568 6.99 12.51 -29.49
CA HIS A 568 8.22 13.27 -29.67
C HIS A 568 8.04 14.40 -30.68
N ASN A 569 7.41 14.14 -31.81
CA ASN A 569 7.22 15.14 -32.86
C ASN A 569 6.16 16.20 -32.52
N CYS A 570 5.09 15.84 -31.79
CA CYS A 570 4.00 16.75 -31.47
C CYS A 570 4.13 17.51 -30.14
N MET A 571 5.02 17.13 -29.23
CA MET A 571 5.22 17.83 -27.96
C MET A 571 6.55 18.60 -27.95
N PRO A 572 6.53 19.95 -28.06
CA PRO A 572 7.75 20.76 -28.22
C PRO A 572 8.81 20.52 -27.14
N ASP A 573 8.41 20.26 -25.90
CA ASP A 573 9.36 20.08 -24.80
C ASP A 573 9.95 18.66 -24.78
N ILE A 574 9.22 17.65 -25.28
CA ILE A 574 9.76 16.30 -25.51
C ILE A 574 10.77 16.38 -26.64
N LYS A 575 10.37 16.97 -27.77
CA LYS A 575 11.21 17.17 -28.95
C LYS A 575 12.54 17.87 -28.63
N LYS A 576 12.51 18.85 -27.72
CA LYS A 576 13.71 19.59 -27.31
C LYS A 576 14.63 18.80 -26.37
N LEU A 577 14.08 18.07 -25.41
CA LEU A 577 14.84 17.59 -24.24
C LEU A 577 15.02 16.07 -24.16
N VAL A 578 14.20 15.28 -24.85
CA VAL A 578 14.15 13.81 -24.67
C VAL A 578 14.63 13.08 -25.92
N SER A 579 15.77 12.40 -25.84
CA SER A 579 16.14 11.39 -26.84
C SER A 579 15.53 10.05 -26.44
N ILE A 580 14.91 9.36 -27.41
CA ILE A 580 14.22 8.08 -27.21
C ILE A 580 15.05 6.95 -27.79
N HIS A 581 15.16 5.86 -27.03
CA HIS A 581 15.80 4.62 -27.44
C HIS A 581 14.78 3.49 -27.29
N LEU A 582 14.73 2.58 -28.27
CA LEU A 582 13.78 1.48 -28.25
C LEU A 582 14.51 0.17 -27.98
N VAL A 583 13.93 -0.71 -27.16
CA VAL A 583 14.47 -2.03 -26.86
C VAL A 583 13.37 -3.08 -27.00
N TRP A 584 13.68 -4.18 -27.68
CA TRP A 584 12.76 -5.32 -27.87
C TRP A 584 13.53 -6.65 -27.87
N PRO A 585 12.89 -7.79 -27.59
CA PRO A 585 13.56 -9.09 -27.62
C PRO A 585 14.11 -9.45 -29.00
N GLN A 586 15.36 -9.93 -29.04
CA GLN A 586 15.96 -10.47 -30.27
C GLN A 586 15.43 -11.88 -30.55
N LYS A 587 15.27 -12.23 -31.83
CA LYS A 587 14.87 -13.57 -32.28
C LYS A 587 16.04 -14.26 -32.98
N ALA A 588 16.26 -15.53 -32.64
CA ALA A 588 17.27 -16.36 -33.29
C ALA A 588 17.08 -16.37 -34.82
N ASN A 589 18.20 -16.30 -35.56
CA ASN A 589 18.26 -16.31 -37.03
C ASN A 589 17.45 -15.19 -37.74
N THR A 590 17.10 -14.11 -37.05
CA THR A 590 16.40 -12.94 -37.63
C THR A 590 17.20 -11.66 -37.36
N SER A 591 17.28 -10.73 -38.30
CA SER A 591 17.95 -9.43 -38.05
C SER A 591 17.05 -8.51 -37.22
N CYS A 592 17.65 -7.60 -36.44
CA CYS A 592 16.87 -6.71 -35.59
C CYS A 592 15.92 -5.79 -36.38
N GLU A 593 16.30 -5.35 -37.57
CA GLU A 593 15.44 -4.56 -38.48
C GLU A 593 14.22 -5.36 -38.94
N GLU A 594 14.39 -6.67 -39.18
CA GLU A 594 13.32 -7.55 -39.59
C GLU A 594 12.40 -7.91 -38.41
N VAL A 595 12.95 -8.14 -37.22
CA VAL A 595 12.14 -8.22 -35.99
C VAL A 595 11.37 -6.92 -35.77
N PHE A 596 11.99 -5.76 -35.98
CA PHE A 596 11.31 -4.47 -35.87
C PHE A 596 10.16 -4.34 -36.86
N LYS A 597 10.36 -4.62 -38.17
CA LYS A 597 9.28 -4.57 -39.17
C LYS A 597 8.10 -5.50 -38.85
N GLN A 598 8.37 -6.65 -38.26
CA GLN A 598 7.34 -7.63 -37.86
C GLN A 598 6.63 -7.27 -36.55
N THR A 599 7.30 -6.52 -35.66
CA THR A 599 6.85 -6.29 -34.28
C THR A 599 6.39 -4.86 -34.02
N ALA A 600 6.90 -3.86 -34.73
CA ALA A 600 6.50 -2.48 -34.63
C ALA A 600 5.38 -2.17 -35.63
N LEU A 601 4.25 -1.69 -35.13
CA LEU A 601 3.18 -1.16 -35.96
C LEU A 601 3.29 0.36 -36.05
N GLN A 602 2.93 0.90 -37.22
CA GLN A 602 2.61 2.32 -37.35
C GLN A 602 1.45 2.66 -36.42
N PRO A 603 1.41 3.88 -35.85
CA PRO A 603 0.36 4.25 -34.91
C PRO A 603 -0.99 4.22 -35.64
N ASP A 604 -2.05 3.84 -34.92
CA ASP A 604 -3.40 3.75 -35.48
C ASP A 604 -3.85 5.10 -36.06
N LYS A 605 -3.89 5.19 -37.39
CA LYS A 605 -4.25 6.39 -38.15
C LYS A 605 -5.66 6.90 -37.87
N GLN A 606 -6.57 6.09 -37.32
CA GLN A 606 -7.89 6.59 -36.89
C GLN A 606 -7.82 7.41 -35.60
N ASN A 607 -6.76 7.24 -34.79
CA ASN A 607 -6.63 7.84 -33.47
C ASN A 607 -5.40 8.77 -33.33
N PHE A 608 -4.36 8.55 -34.13
CA PHE A 608 -3.05 9.19 -34.04
C PHE A 608 -2.49 9.49 -35.44
N ASP A 609 -3.08 10.48 -36.14
CA ASP A 609 -2.52 10.96 -37.39
C ASP A 609 -1.24 11.78 -37.13
N HIS A 610 -0.21 11.57 -37.95
CA HIS A 610 1.06 12.29 -37.87
C HIS A 610 0.98 13.70 -38.47
N GLU A 611 0.00 13.98 -39.32
CA GLU A 611 -0.15 15.30 -39.96
C GLU A 611 -0.81 16.34 -39.04
N ASP A 612 -1.44 15.91 -37.93
CA ASP A 612 -2.26 16.77 -37.07
C ASP A 612 -1.97 16.59 -35.57
N CYS A 613 -1.10 17.44 -35.01
CA CYS A 613 -0.76 17.50 -33.59
C CYS A 613 -1.88 18.09 -32.70
N LYS A 614 -3.07 17.50 -32.76
CA LYS A 614 -4.30 18.01 -32.11
C LYS A 614 -4.24 17.90 -30.57
N PRO A 615 -4.60 18.94 -29.79
CA PRO A 615 -4.48 18.94 -28.33
C PRO A 615 -5.24 17.81 -27.60
N PHE A 616 -6.37 17.36 -28.14
CA PHE A 616 -7.20 16.29 -27.54
C PHE A 616 -6.53 14.90 -27.59
N THR A 617 -5.40 14.76 -28.29
CA THR A 617 -4.76 13.47 -28.56
C THR A 617 -3.75 13.05 -27.48
N PHE A 618 -3.17 13.96 -26.69
CA PHE A 618 -2.20 13.58 -25.65
C PHE A 618 -2.85 12.79 -24.50
N GLN A 619 -4.02 13.22 -24.01
CA GLN A 619 -4.71 12.45 -22.95
C GLN A 619 -5.19 11.10 -23.46
N LYS A 620 -5.61 11.00 -24.74
CA LYS A 620 -5.84 9.72 -25.42
C LYS A 620 -4.58 8.86 -25.49
N ALA A 621 -3.41 9.43 -25.79
CA ALA A 621 -2.13 8.71 -25.80
C ALA A 621 -1.78 8.15 -24.41
N LEU A 622 -2.00 8.91 -23.34
CA LEU A 622 -1.84 8.42 -21.96
C LEU A 622 -2.84 7.30 -21.61
N GLU A 623 -4.11 7.44 -21.98
CA GLU A 623 -5.13 6.41 -21.78
C GLU A 623 -4.89 5.14 -22.61
N TYR A 624 -4.34 5.30 -23.82
CA TYR A 624 -3.98 4.20 -24.71
C TYR A 624 -2.75 3.46 -24.19
N GLY A 625 -1.67 4.17 -23.83
CA GLY A 625 -0.48 3.59 -23.20
C GLY A 625 -0.82 2.78 -21.95
N ARG A 626 -1.72 3.28 -21.09
CA ARG A 626 -2.20 2.57 -19.89
C ARG A 626 -2.97 1.26 -20.16
N LYS A 627 -3.49 1.05 -21.38
CA LYS A 627 -4.18 -0.20 -21.79
C LYS A 627 -3.22 -1.24 -22.33
N ILE A 628 -2.03 -0.83 -22.77
CA ILE A 628 -1.01 -1.74 -23.30
C ILE A 628 -0.34 -2.48 -22.14
N SER A 629 -0.28 -3.80 -22.23
CA SER A 629 0.39 -4.68 -21.28
C SER A 629 1.58 -5.35 -21.95
N VAL A 630 2.71 -5.42 -21.23
CA VAL A 630 3.93 -6.11 -21.67
C VAL A 630 3.99 -7.46 -20.96
N THR A 631 4.35 -8.50 -21.71
CA THR A 631 4.26 -9.91 -21.26
C THR A 631 5.60 -10.59 -21.01
N VAL A 632 6.69 -9.99 -21.49
CA VAL A 632 8.07 -10.52 -21.36
C VAL A 632 8.72 -10.03 -20.06
N GLU A 633 9.65 -10.83 -19.51
CA GLU A 633 10.50 -10.46 -18.35
C GLU A 633 11.20 -9.11 -18.64
N PHE A 634 10.83 -8.06 -17.91
CA PHE A 634 11.28 -6.68 -18.16
C PHE A 634 12.77 -6.52 -17.79
N PRO A 635 13.68 -6.19 -18.74
CA PRO A 635 15.13 -6.33 -18.54
C PRO A 635 15.75 -5.05 -17.93
N THR A 636 15.51 -4.82 -16.64
CA THR A 636 15.81 -3.56 -15.94
C THR A 636 17.23 -3.03 -16.15
N ASN A 637 18.26 -3.88 -16.00
CA ASN A 637 19.66 -3.43 -16.10
C ASN A 637 20.07 -3.12 -17.55
N THR A 638 19.58 -3.89 -18.53
CA THR A 638 19.72 -3.58 -19.97
C THR A 638 19.14 -2.22 -20.31
N LEU A 639 17.93 -1.92 -19.84
CA LEU A 639 17.29 -0.63 -20.12
C LEU A 639 18.02 0.56 -19.46
N LYS A 640 18.53 0.37 -18.23
CA LYS A 640 19.41 1.34 -17.55
C LYS A 640 20.70 1.59 -18.37
N ASN A 641 21.30 0.53 -18.93
CA ASN A 641 22.51 0.65 -19.75
C ASN A 641 22.26 1.29 -21.11
N VAL A 642 21.18 0.93 -21.81
CA VAL A 642 20.80 1.55 -23.09
C VAL A 642 20.56 3.05 -22.92
N ALA A 643 19.91 3.48 -21.83
CA ALA A 643 19.77 4.91 -21.51
C ALA A 643 21.13 5.59 -21.29
N ARG A 644 22.05 4.96 -20.56
CA ARG A 644 23.41 5.51 -20.36
C ARG A 644 24.22 5.61 -21.65
N ILE A 645 24.19 4.59 -22.49
CA ILE A 645 24.89 4.59 -23.79
C ILE A 645 24.30 5.66 -24.73
N GLY A 646 22.97 5.78 -24.75
CA GLY A 646 22.24 6.74 -25.59
C GLY A 646 22.32 8.20 -25.12
N ALA A 647 22.71 8.45 -23.86
CA ALA A 647 23.05 9.78 -23.31
C ALA A 647 24.41 10.32 -23.81
N SER A 648 24.65 10.21 -25.13
CA SER A 648 25.85 10.69 -25.81
C SER A 648 26.04 12.20 -25.62
N GLY A 649 27.29 12.67 -25.56
CA GLY A 649 27.62 14.10 -25.37
C GLY A 649 27.53 14.63 -23.94
N SER A 650 27.17 13.79 -22.96
CA SER A 650 27.12 14.18 -21.55
C SER A 650 28.25 13.61 -20.70
N LEU A 651 28.71 14.39 -19.72
CA LEU A 651 29.82 14.04 -18.84
C LEU A 651 29.37 13.13 -17.69
N LEU A 652 28.18 13.40 -17.13
CA LEU A 652 27.57 12.65 -16.04
C LEU A 652 26.21 12.07 -16.46
N HIS A 653 25.90 10.88 -15.94
CA HIS A 653 24.60 10.22 -16.06
C HIS A 653 23.97 10.12 -14.69
N PHE A 654 22.68 10.42 -14.60
CA PHE A 654 21.86 10.22 -13.41
C PHE A 654 20.82 9.12 -13.70
N PRO A 655 21.06 7.85 -13.33
CA PRO A 655 20.16 6.73 -13.66
C PRO A 655 19.01 6.62 -12.68
N VAL A 656 17.83 7.10 -13.05
CA VAL A 656 16.66 7.19 -12.15
C VAL A 656 15.49 6.41 -12.72
N GLU A 657 14.79 5.65 -11.88
CA GLU A 657 13.57 4.94 -12.27
C GLU A 657 12.42 5.93 -12.46
N ILE A 658 11.57 5.72 -13.49
CA ILE A 658 10.61 6.72 -13.98
C ILE A 658 9.60 7.25 -12.94
N GLU A 659 9.42 6.53 -11.82
CA GLU A 659 8.52 6.94 -10.72
C GLU A 659 9.18 7.87 -9.68
N ASN A 660 10.50 8.00 -9.69
CA ASN A 660 11.29 8.76 -8.71
C ASN A 660 11.55 10.19 -9.22
N LEU A 661 10.65 11.12 -8.90
CA LEU A 661 10.72 12.52 -9.33
C LEU A 661 11.86 13.27 -8.63
N ILE A 662 12.51 14.18 -9.36
CA ILE A 662 13.75 14.85 -8.91
C ILE A 662 13.47 16.22 -8.26
N SER A 663 14.27 16.56 -7.25
CA SER A 663 14.30 17.88 -6.61
C SER A 663 14.59 19.01 -7.62
N ALA A 664 14.01 20.18 -7.44
CA ALA A 664 14.25 21.33 -8.33
C ALA A 664 15.73 21.77 -8.34
N ASN A 665 16.18 22.25 -9.51
CA ASN A 665 17.55 22.72 -9.77
C ASN A 665 18.64 21.62 -9.62
N ALA A 666 18.27 20.34 -9.66
CA ALA A 666 19.20 19.24 -9.49
C ALA A 666 20.30 19.18 -10.55
N ALA A 667 19.99 19.43 -11.83
CA ALA A 667 20.98 19.44 -12.89
C ALA A 667 22.00 20.58 -12.66
N ALA A 668 21.53 21.76 -12.23
CA ALA A 668 22.41 22.88 -11.87
C ALA A 668 23.31 22.57 -10.66
N PHE A 669 22.77 21.94 -9.61
CA PHE A 669 23.54 21.52 -8.44
C PHE A 669 24.58 20.43 -8.77
N ILE A 670 24.20 19.42 -9.56
CA ILE A 670 25.13 18.40 -10.05
C ILE A 670 26.22 19.02 -10.93
N GLY A 671 25.85 20.00 -11.76
CA GLY A 671 26.78 20.78 -12.60
C GLY A 671 27.94 21.40 -11.82
N GLN A 672 27.71 21.86 -10.58
CA GLN A 672 28.77 22.40 -9.71
C GLN A 672 29.86 21.37 -9.32
N LYS A 673 29.63 20.07 -9.58
CA LYS A 673 30.54 18.97 -9.20
C LYS A 673 31.06 18.16 -10.39
N VAL A 674 30.81 18.61 -11.62
CA VAL A 674 31.44 18.04 -12.83
C VAL A 674 32.96 18.03 -12.70
N GLU A 675 33.58 19.19 -12.44
CA GLU A 675 35.06 19.29 -12.33
C GLU A 675 35.63 18.37 -11.24
N PHE A 676 34.91 18.21 -10.12
CA PHE A 676 35.32 17.28 -9.06
C PHE A 676 35.33 15.82 -9.53
N LEU A 677 34.35 15.40 -10.34
CA LEU A 677 34.24 14.01 -10.81
C LEU A 677 35.11 13.74 -12.05
N THR A 678 35.38 14.74 -12.89
CA THR A 678 36.15 14.55 -14.14
C THR A 678 37.66 14.66 -13.95
N GLN A 679 38.15 15.29 -12.88
CA GLN A 679 39.58 15.31 -12.52
C GLN A 679 40.20 13.89 -12.49
N GLU A 680 41.39 13.72 -13.09
CA GLU A 680 42.07 12.42 -13.19
C GLU A 680 42.34 11.77 -11.81
N SER A 681 42.67 12.56 -10.80
CA SER A 681 42.88 12.10 -9.41
C SER A 681 41.60 11.60 -8.71
N ASN A 682 40.44 11.82 -9.33
CA ASN A 682 39.12 11.49 -8.80
C ASN A 682 38.41 10.41 -9.64
N GLN A 683 39.13 9.67 -10.49
CA GLN A 683 38.55 8.70 -11.42
C GLN A 683 37.72 7.56 -10.78
N ASN A 684 37.85 7.32 -9.48
CA ASN A 684 37.06 6.33 -8.74
C ASN A 684 36.04 6.99 -7.80
N LYS A 685 35.57 8.22 -8.06
CA LYS A 685 34.62 8.94 -7.18
C LYS A 685 33.26 9.07 -7.84
N LEU A 686 32.21 8.87 -7.05
CA LEU A 686 30.82 8.96 -7.51
C LEU A 686 29.94 9.67 -6.48
N LEU A 687 28.76 10.12 -6.90
CA LEU A 687 27.81 10.78 -6.00
C LEU A 687 26.67 9.86 -5.59
N VAL A 688 26.28 9.95 -4.33
CA VAL A 688 25.13 9.27 -3.74
C VAL A 688 24.02 10.29 -3.51
N VAL A 689 22.85 10.04 -4.09
CA VAL A 689 21.65 10.87 -3.93
C VAL A 689 20.72 10.23 -2.91
N ARG A 690 20.06 11.03 -2.08
CA ARG A 690 19.05 10.52 -1.14
C ARG A 690 17.72 10.27 -1.85
N GLN A 691 17.06 9.19 -1.48
CA GLN A 691 15.73 8.82 -1.95
C GLN A 691 14.72 8.88 -0.79
N PHE A 692 13.49 9.31 -1.09
CA PHE A 692 12.42 9.43 -0.11
C PHE A 692 11.06 8.96 -0.67
N GLU A 693 10.14 8.60 0.20
CA GLU A 693 8.73 8.36 -0.09
C GLU A 693 7.87 9.43 0.58
N HIS A 694 6.79 9.86 -0.05
CA HIS A 694 5.81 10.79 0.54
C HIS A 694 4.37 10.31 0.41
N ASP A 695 3.52 10.81 1.31
CA ASP A 695 2.07 10.57 1.30
C ASP A 695 1.44 11.04 -0.03
N PRO A 696 0.71 10.18 -0.78
CA PRO A 696 0.04 10.55 -2.02
C PRO A 696 -0.98 11.70 -1.92
N GLN A 697 -1.39 12.09 -0.72
CA GLN A 697 -2.30 13.22 -0.49
C GLN A 697 -1.58 14.57 -0.40
N GLU A 698 -0.26 14.58 -0.28
CA GLU A 698 0.56 15.79 -0.19
C GLU A 698 1.14 16.17 -1.55
N GLU A 699 1.46 17.45 -1.73
CA GLU A 699 2.19 17.91 -2.91
C GLU A 699 3.63 17.35 -2.91
N THR A 700 4.10 16.87 -4.06
CA THR A 700 5.45 16.30 -4.18
C THR A 700 6.51 17.35 -3.84
N PRO A 701 7.35 17.13 -2.80
CA PRO A 701 8.31 18.14 -2.38
C PRO A 701 9.43 18.30 -3.41
N ARG A 702 9.67 19.54 -3.84
CA ARG A 702 10.70 19.90 -4.82
C ARG A 702 11.94 20.54 -4.18
N THR A 703 11.87 21.01 -2.93
CA THR A 703 13.03 21.52 -2.17
C THR A 703 13.27 20.76 -0.87
N VAL A 704 14.47 20.86 -0.29
CA VAL A 704 14.80 20.17 0.96
C VAL A 704 13.99 20.72 2.14
N GLU A 705 13.63 22.01 2.14
CA GLU A 705 12.74 22.60 3.14
C GLU A 705 11.33 22.02 3.07
N GLN A 706 10.79 21.82 1.86
CA GLN A 706 9.49 21.19 1.66
C GLN A 706 9.52 19.72 2.12
N LEU A 707 10.56 19.00 1.72
CA LEU A 707 10.78 17.61 2.11
C LEU A 707 10.89 17.47 3.63
N ASP A 708 11.77 18.23 4.29
CA ASP A 708 11.97 18.11 5.74
C ASP A 708 10.74 18.59 6.51
N LYS A 709 9.99 19.58 6.01
CA LYS A 709 8.68 19.93 6.56
C LYS A 709 7.70 18.76 6.49
N LEU A 710 7.61 18.03 5.37
CA LEU A 710 6.77 16.82 5.30
C LEU A 710 7.30 15.75 6.26
N ARG A 711 8.62 15.56 6.33
CA ARG A 711 9.29 14.59 7.21
C ARG A 711 9.02 14.85 8.70
N GLN A 712 9.08 16.11 9.14
CA GLN A 712 8.74 16.55 10.51
C GLN A 712 7.26 16.35 10.87
N ASN A 713 6.38 16.19 9.87
CA ASN A 713 4.96 15.93 10.05
C ASN A 713 4.57 14.46 9.76
N ASP A 714 5.54 13.54 9.72
CA ASP A 714 5.38 12.12 9.39
C ASP A 714 4.75 11.85 7.99
N LYS A 715 4.85 12.83 7.08
CA LYS A 715 4.33 12.79 5.70
C LYS A 715 5.36 12.41 4.65
N ALA A 716 6.65 12.37 5.01
CA ALA A 716 7.72 11.83 4.18
C ALA A 716 8.69 10.98 5.00
N ILE A 717 9.25 9.94 4.38
CA ILE A 717 10.19 8.99 4.99
C ILE A 717 11.35 8.70 4.03
N MET A 718 12.45 8.13 4.52
CA MET A 718 13.50 7.62 3.62
C MET A 718 12.97 6.44 2.79
N TYR A 719 13.49 6.27 1.57
CA TYR A 719 13.09 5.20 0.66
C TYR A 719 13.21 3.82 1.32
N HIS A 720 12.18 2.99 1.14
CA HIS A 720 12.03 1.65 1.71
C HIS A 720 12.16 1.58 3.24
N GLN A 721 11.96 2.69 3.97
CA GLN A 721 12.09 2.75 5.43
C GLN A 721 11.14 1.79 6.19
N MET A 722 10.07 1.30 5.54
CA MET A 722 9.12 0.32 6.11
C MET A 722 9.34 -1.11 5.65
N THR A 723 10.13 -1.34 4.59
CA THR A 723 10.26 -2.61 3.87
C THR A 723 11.69 -3.13 3.99
N ASN A 724 12.66 -2.38 3.48
CA ASN A 724 14.05 -2.78 3.33
C ASN A 724 15.03 -1.63 3.63
N PHE A 725 14.85 -0.96 4.76
CA PHE A 725 15.58 0.26 5.10
C PHE A 725 17.11 0.13 5.05
N ARG A 726 17.65 -1.03 5.45
CA ARG A 726 19.10 -1.26 5.52
C ARG A 726 19.76 -1.02 4.16
N ASP A 727 19.10 -1.50 3.13
CA ASP A 727 19.64 -1.64 1.78
C ASP A 727 19.65 -0.29 1.05
N HIS A 728 18.89 0.71 1.51
CA HIS A 728 18.92 2.07 0.99
C HIS A 728 19.42 3.12 2.01
N PHE A 729 19.93 2.71 3.17
CA PHE A 729 20.27 3.67 4.23
C PHE A 729 21.53 4.51 3.94
N VAL A 730 21.33 5.83 3.88
CA VAL A 730 22.41 6.85 3.76
C VAL A 730 22.55 7.61 5.10
N PRO A 731 23.71 7.56 5.78
CA PRO A 731 23.90 8.18 7.11
C PRO A 731 23.85 9.71 7.08
N ASP A 732 23.80 10.36 8.27
CA ASP A 732 23.93 11.82 8.45
C ASP A 732 22.81 12.72 7.86
N LEU A 733 21.57 12.23 7.84
CA LEU A 733 20.41 12.99 7.32
C LEU A 733 20.28 14.40 7.91
N LYS A 734 20.40 14.55 9.24
CA LYS A 734 20.26 15.85 9.92
C LYS A 734 21.30 16.89 9.47
N GLN A 735 22.54 16.48 9.24
CA GLN A 735 23.60 17.36 8.76
C GLN A 735 23.33 17.77 7.30
N TRP A 736 22.94 16.79 6.47
CA TRP A 736 22.58 17.01 5.07
C TRP A 736 21.41 17.99 4.91
N VAL A 737 20.34 17.86 5.72
CA VAL A 737 19.23 18.83 5.75
C VAL A 737 19.74 20.20 6.17
N THR A 738 20.43 20.30 7.31
CA THR A 738 20.93 21.57 7.86
C THR A 738 21.77 22.36 6.86
N TYR A 739 22.63 21.68 6.10
CA TYR A 739 23.40 22.30 5.03
C TYR A 739 22.50 22.75 3.86
N SER A 740 21.66 21.84 3.37
CA SER A 740 20.86 22.05 2.15
C SER A 740 19.72 23.06 2.30
N THR A 741 19.35 23.43 3.53
CA THR A 741 18.33 24.47 3.82
C THR A 741 18.94 25.79 4.26
N ASN A 742 20.27 25.94 4.21
CA ASN A 742 20.93 27.18 4.62
C ASN A 742 20.80 28.25 3.53
N LYS A 743 19.86 29.19 3.72
CA LYS A 743 19.51 30.26 2.77
C LYS A 743 20.69 31.11 2.25
N ASN A 744 21.82 31.11 2.94
CA ASN A 744 23.02 31.85 2.53
C ASN A 744 23.97 31.05 1.62
N ASN A 745 23.63 29.81 1.26
CA ASN A 745 24.58 28.89 0.64
C ASN A 745 23.97 28.06 -0.50
N GLY A 746 23.98 28.61 -1.72
CA GLY A 746 23.64 27.87 -2.95
C GLY A 746 24.76 26.97 -3.48
N ASN A 747 25.85 26.80 -2.73
CA ASN A 747 26.95 25.90 -3.09
C ASN A 747 26.65 24.47 -2.66
N VAL A 748 27.04 23.50 -3.48
CA VAL A 748 26.93 22.08 -3.14
C VAL A 748 28.12 21.61 -2.30
N GLU A 749 27.85 20.80 -1.28
CA GLU A 749 28.82 20.06 -0.46
C GLU A 749 28.73 18.57 -0.77
N LEU A 750 29.87 17.88 -0.64
CA LEU A 750 30.00 16.44 -0.81
C LEU A 750 30.51 15.83 0.50
N LYS A 751 29.73 14.90 1.07
CA LYS A 751 30.16 14.15 2.27
C LYS A 751 30.53 12.72 1.92
N ARG A 752 31.80 12.36 2.07
CA ARG A 752 32.28 10.98 1.91
C ARG A 752 31.61 10.04 2.90
N ILE A 753 31.16 8.88 2.43
CA ILE A 753 30.61 7.79 3.24
C ILE A 753 31.28 6.46 2.86
N GLU A 754 31.31 5.51 3.78
CA GLU A 754 31.77 4.15 3.50
C GLU A 754 30.66 3.31 2.84
N TYR A 755 31.06 2.42 1.94
CA TYR A 755 30.18 1.41 1.35
C TYR A 755 29.55 0.52 2.45
N ARG A 756 28.25 0.22 2.35
CA ARG A 756 27.48 -0.35 3.47
C ARG A 756 27.36 -1.88 3.46
N GLY A 757 27.76 -2.54 2.38
CA GLY A 757 27.73 -4.01 2.22
C GLY A 757 26.95 -4.47 0.98
N PRO A 758 27.02 -5.77 0.62
CA PRO A 758 26.58 -6.30 -0.68
C PRO A 758 25.16 -5.92 -1.12
N ASP A 759 24.21 -5.94 -0.18
CA ASP A 759 22.81 -5.63 -0.46
C ASP A 759 22.49 -4.12 -0.40
N TRP A 760 23.50 -3.24 -0.34
CA TRP A 760 23.29 -1.78 -0.38
C TRP A 760 23.09 -1.29 -1.82
N GLU A 761 21.88 -0.81 -2.10
CA GLU A 761 21.42 -0.27 -3.39
C GLU A 761 21.20 1.26 -3.31
N PRO A 762 22.27 2.07 -3.29
CA PRO A 762 22.15 3.53 -3.30
C PRO A 762 21.74 4.05 -4.70
N GLN A 763 21.00 5.16 -4.72
CA GLN A 763 20.83 5.96 -5.94
C GLN A 763 22.12 6.72 -6.24
N LEU A 764 22.70 6.47 -7.42
CA LEU A 764 23.99 7.03 -7.83
C LEU A 764 23.85 8.08 -8.94
N ILE A 765 24.82 8.99 -9.01
CA ILE A 765 25.19 9.73 -10.22
C ILE A 765 26.61 9.28 -10.57
N VAL A 766 26.81 8.92 -11.83
CA VAL A 766 28.05 8.35 -12.35
C VAL A 766 28.53 9.14 -13.56
N ARG A 767 29.76 8.92 -13.98
CA ARG A 767 30.33 9.51 -15.20
C ARG A 767 29.91 8.69 -16.42
N ALA A 768 29.95 9.29 -17.59
CA ALA A 768 29.70 8.58 -18.84
C ALA A 768 30.73 7.47 -19.11
N SER A 769 31.95 7.60 -18.58
CA SER A 769 33.02 6.62 -18.64
C SER A 769 32.99 5.55 -17.53
N ASP A 770 32.11 5.67 -16.53
CA ASP A 770 32.01 4.65 -15.48
C ASP A 770 31.37 3.35 -16.02
N PRO A 771 31.74 2.17 -15.49
CA PRO A 771 31.22 0.88 -15.95
C PRO A 771 29.70 0.83 -16.05
N LEU A 772 29.20 0.08 -17.03
CA LEU A 772 27.78 -0.26 -17.17
C LEU A 772 27.35 -1.27 -16.09
N LEU A 773 26.04 -1.35 -15.82
CA LEU A 773 25.48 -2.30 -14.85
C LEU A 773 25.60 -3.73 -15.40
N TYR A 774 25.88 -4.71 -14.53
CA TYR A 774 25.85 -6.12 -14.91
C TYR A 774 24.44 -6.58 -15.31
N GLU A 775 24.28 -7.02 -16.56
CA GLU A 775 22.96 -7.39 -17.14
C GLU A 775 22.56 -8.86 -16.90
N GLY A 776 23.47 -9.72 -16.42
CA GLY A 776 23.16 -11.12 -16.11
C GLY A 776 22.26 -11.31 -14.88
N LEU A 777 21.96 -10.23 -14.16
CA LEU A 777 20.96 -10.18 -13.09
C LEU A 777 19.86 -9.19 -13.47
N ASN A 778 18.62 -9.62 -13.32
CA ASN A 778 17.46 -8.78 -13.57
C ASN A 778 16.89 -8.25 -12.25
N GLN A 779 16.30 -7.05 -12.29
CA GLN A 779 15.63 -6.35 -11.18
C GLN A 779 16.45 -6.00 -9.92
N GLN A 780 17.62 -6.59 -9.65
CA GLN A 780 18.49 -6.25 -8.51
C GLN A 780 19.60 -5.25 -8.90
N ASN A 781 19.81 -4.20 -8.10
CA ASN A 781 20.78 -3.13 -8.34
C ASN A 781 22.11 -3.36 -7.60
N ILE A 782 22.76 -4.47 -7.95
CA ILE A 782 24.11 -4.89 -7.52
C ILE A 782 25.25 -3.92 -7.91
N PHE A 783 24.97 -2.81 -8.60
CA PHE A 783 25.97 -1.89 -9.15
C PHE A 783 26.86 -1.28 -8.06
N GLY A 784 26.32 -1.03 -6.86
CA GLY A 784 27.09 -0.55 -5.71
C GLY A 784 28.19 -1.52 -5.27
N GLU A 785 27.93 -2.84 -5.29
CA GLU A 785 28.93 -3.86 -4.95
C GLU A 785 30.02 -3.92 -6.02
N GLU A 786 29.65 -3.90 -7.29
CA GLU A 786 30.58 -3.94 -8.42
C GLU A 786 31.53 -2.71 -8.42
N LEU A 787 31.01 -1.53 -8.09
CA LEU A 787 31.79 -0.30 -7.94
C LEU A 787 32.68 -0.34 -6.69
N CYS A 788 32.20 -0.86 -5.55
CA CYS A 788 33.05 -1.07 -4.38
C CYS A 788 34.23 -1.99 -4.68
N ARG A 789 34.01 -3.09 -5.42
CA ARG A 789 35.07 -4.05 -5.80
C ARG A 789 36.09 -3.44 -6.78
N ARG A 790 35.75 -2.34 -7.45
CA ARG A 790 36.64 -1.47 -8.25
C ARG A 790 37.29 -0.31 -7.45
N ASP A 791 37.17 -0.32 -6.13
CA ASP A 791 37.66 0.72 -5.21
C ASP A 791 37.05 2.11 -5.41
N TYR A 792 35.75 2.19 -5.72
CA TYR A 792 35.05 3.47 -5.77
C TYR A 792 34.76 4.06 -4.39
N GLU A 793 34.83 5.39 -4.31
CA GLU A 793 34.50 6.21 -3.15
C GLU A 793 33.14 6.89 -3.32
N PHE A 794 32.31 6.82 -2.28
CA PHE A 794 30.91 7.24 -2.30
C PHE A 794 30.75 8.60 -1.60
N TYR A 795 30.21 9.61 -2.30
CA TYR A 795 30.02 10.96 -1.76
C TYR A 795 28.56 11.41 -1.79
N VAL A 796 27.94 11.64 -0.63
CA VAL A 796 26.57 12.16 -0.56
C VAL A 796 26.55 13.62 -1.01
N ILE A 797 25.77 13.92 -2.05
CA ILE A 797 25.58 15.29 -2.58
C ILE A 797 24.50 16.04 -1.80
N SER A 798 24.74 17.30 -1.41
CA SER A 798 23.72 18.17 -0.79
C SER A 798 22.72 18.75 -1.81
N HIS A 799 21.58 19.23 -1.33
CA HIS A 799 20.45 19.78 -2.10
C HIS A 799 19.68 18.81 -3.01
N VAL A 800 20.36 17.82 -3.60
CA VAL A 800 19.78 16.88 -4.57
C VAL A 800 19.15 15.68 -3.88
N PHE A 801 17.90 15.39 -4.21
CA PHE A 801 17.18 14.19 -3.76
C PHE A 801 16.16 13.72 -4.82
N THR A 802 15.68 12.49 -4.67
CA THR A 802 14.55 11.96 -5.45
C THR A 802 13.40 11.55 -4.53
N THR A 803 12.17 11.55 -5.05
CA THR A 803 10.98 11.19 -4.30
C THR A 803 10.01 10.31 -5.09
N LYS A 804 9.51 9.27 -4.42
CA LYS A 804 8.38 8.46 -4.88
C LYS A 804 7.10 8.92 -4.16
N SER A 805 5.98 8.95 -4.88
CA SER A 805 4.65 9.18 -4.30
C SER A 805 4.03 7.84 -3.94
N GLY A 806 3.62 7.68 -2.69
CA GLY A 806 3.21 6.39 -2.14
C GLY A 806 4.26 5.83 -1.20
N PHE A 807 3.75 5.28 -0.11
CA PHE A 807 4.50 4.53 0.89
C PHE A 807 4.52 3.06 0.48
N GLU A 808 5.68 2.49 0.18
CA GLU A 808 5.75 1.09 -0.22
C GLU A 808 5.41 0.19 0.99
N ALA A 809 4.30 -0.54 0.85
CA ALA A 809 3.97 -1.61 1.78
C ALA A 809 4.90 -2.79 1.52
N GLN A 810 5.10 -3.65 2.52
CA GLN A 810 5.88 -4.89 2.37
C GLN A 810 5.34 -5.72 1.21
N HIS A 811 6.03 -5.67 0.07
CA HIS A 811 6.00 -6.75 -0.89
C HIS A 811 6.45 -8.02 -0.15
N GLU A 812 5.81 -9.15 -0.47
CA GLU A 812 6.44 -10.43 -0.17
C GLU A 812 7.81 -10.40 -0.88
N PRO A 813 8.92 -10.79 -0.22
CA PRO A 813 10.16 -10.96 -0.94
C PRO A 813 9.86 -11.93 -2.07
N LEU A 814 10.05 -11.48 -3.32
CA LEU A 814 9.93 -12.32 -4.51
C LEU A 814 10.68 -13.61 -4.18
N LYS A 815 10.02 -14.76 -4.32
CA LYS A 815 10.69 -16.05 -4.12
C LYS A 815 11.93 -16.02 -5.01
N THR A 816 13.11 -16.00 -4.40
CA THR A 816 14.36 -16.20 -5.12
C THR A 816 14.32 -17.60 -5.69
N ASP A 817 13.94 -17.69 -6.95
CA ASP A 817 13.97 -18.94 -7.70
C ASP A 817 15.41 -19.40 -7.89
N ASP A 818 15.57 -20.69 -8.20
CA ASP A 818 16.91 -21.27 -8.37
C ASP A 818 17.69 -20.58 -9.51
N ALA A 819 16.98 -19.98 -10.48
CA ALA A 819 17.56 -19.17 -11.54
C ALA A 819 18.18 -17.86 -11.00
N THR A 820 17.50 -17.11 -10.15
CA THR A 820 18.04 -15.90 -9.51
C THR A 820 19.22 -16.23 -8.60
N VAL A 821 19.16 -17.35 -7.86
CA VAL A 821 20.27 -17.83 -7.04
C VAL A 821 21.48 -18.22 -7.91
N ALA A 822 21.25 -18.87 -9.06
CA ALA A 822 22.30 -19.21 -10.02
C ALA A 822 22.93 -17.94 -10.64
N ARG A 823 22.12 -17.02 -11.18
CA ARG A 823 22.56 -15.71 -11.72
C ARG A 823 23.39 -14.92 -10.68
N ARG A 824 23.00 -14.94 -9.38
CA ARG A 824 23.76 -14.27 -8.31
C ARG A 824 25.09 -14.97 -8.01
N ARG A 825 25.18 -16.31 -8.10
CA ARG A 825 26.48 -17.03 -8.03
C ARG A 825 27.38 -16.69 -9.21
N GLU A 826 26.83 -16.58 -10.42
CA GLU A 826 27.58 -16.17 -11.62
C GLU A 826 28.13 -14.75 -11.49
N PHE A 827 27.35 -13.82 -10.94
CA PHE A 827 27.83 -12.47 -10.61
C PHE A 827 28.98 -12.49 -9.60
N TYR A 828 28.88 -13.24 -8.49
CA TYR A 828 30.00 -13.37 -7.55
C TYR A 828 31.23 -14.01 -8.18
N ALA A 829 31.06 -15.01 -9.04
CA ALA A 829 32.16 -15.60 -9.81
C ALA A 829 32.75 -14.62 -10.84
N TYR A 830 31.96 -13.69 -11.40
CA TYR A 830 32.43 -12.58 -12.22
C TYR A 830 33.25 -11.57 -11.38
N LEU A 831 32.75 -11.16 -10.21
CA LEU A 831 33.47 -10.26 -9.31
C LEU A 831 34.81 -10.83 -8.86
N ASP A 832 34.84 -12.11 -8.47
CA ASP A 832 36.06 -12.75 -7.97
C ASP A 832 37.10 -13.04 -9.04
N ARG A 833 36.68 -13.26 -10.30
CA ARG A 833 37.61 -13.39 -11.44
C ARG A 833 38.22 -12.05 -11.83
N ASN A 834 37.46 -10.96 -11.78
CA ASN A 834 37.91 -9.65 -12.28
C ASN A 834 38.54 -8.75 -11.20
N PHE A 835 38.22 -8.94 -9.92
CA PHE A 835 38.65 -8.05 -8.82
C PHE A 835 39.35 -8.85 -7.71
N THR A 836 40.61 -9.22 -7.95
CA THR A 836 41.37 -10.16 -7.10
C THR A 836 41.95 -9.56 -5.81
N ASN A 837 41.82 -8.24 -5.57
CA ASN A 837 42.31 -7.61 -4.34
C ASN A 837 41.50 -8.08 -3.12
N GLN A 838 42.14 -8.88 -2.26
CA GLN A 838 41.53 -9.49 -1.08
C GLN A 838 41.11 -8.47 -0.02
N ALA A 839 41.87 -7.40 0.20
CA ALA A 839 41.54 -6.37 1.19
C ALA A 839 40.29 -5.57 0.78
N ILE A 840 40.17 -5.26 -0.53
CA ILE A 840 38.96 -4.63 -1.09
C ILE A 840 37.78 -5.61 -1.03
N LYS A 841 38.00 -6.90 -1.33
CA LYS A 841 36.96 -7.94 -1.19
C LYS A 841 36.41 -7.97 0.24
N GLU A 842 37.28 -8.07 1.24
CA GLU A 842 36.89 -8.09 2.66
C GLU A 842 36.19 -6.80 3.11
N LYS A 843 36.64 -5.63 2.61
CA LYS A 843 35.96 -4.34 2.84
C LYS A 843 34.53 -4.34 2.26
N CYS A 844 34.35 -4.75 1.02
CA CYS A 844 33.04 -4.70 0.34
C CYS A 844 32.09 -5.79 0.83
N SER A 845 32.57 -6.99 1.14
CA SER A 845 31.76 -8.08 1.72
C SER A 845 31.29 -7.78 3.15
N LYS A 846 31.89 -6.81 3.85
CA LYS A 846 31.50 -6.44 5.20
C LYS A 846 30.25 -5.56 5.19
N MET A 847 29.14 -6.12 5.65
CA MET A 847 27.99 -5.30 6.02
C MET A 847 28.33 -4.38 7.20
N LEU A 848 28.15 -3.08 7.01
CA LEU A 848 28.24 -2.08 8.08
C LEU A 848 26.89 -1.97 8.79
N ASP A 849 26.93 -1.87 10.12
CA ASP A 849 25.70 -1.78 10.90
C ASP A 849 24.90 -0.50 10.62
N VAL A 850 23.59 -0.62 10.82
CA VAL A 850 22.68 0.51 10.99
C VAL A 850 22.62 0.76 12.51
N PRO A 851 22.89 1.99 13.01
CA PRO A 851 22.92 2.23 14.45
C PRO A 851 21.62 1.78 15.15
N GLU A 852 21.71 0.99 16.22
CA GLU A 852 20.51 0.43 16.89
C GLU A 852 19.54 1.51 17.42
N ASN A 853 20.06 2.72 17.68
CA ASN A 853 19.29 3.90 18.14
C ASN A 853 18.85 4.82 16.98
N LEU A 854 18.67 4.28 15.77
CA LEU A 854 18.28 5.03 14.57
C LEU A 854 17.07 5.96 14.79
N LEU A 855 16.13 5.57 15.64
CA LEU A 855 14.91 6.32 15.96
C LEU A 855 15.12 7.56 16.82
N ASP A 856 16.28 7.68 17.50
CA ASP A 856 16.66 8.91 18.22
C ASP A 856 17.40 9.89 17.29
N MET A 857 17.66 9.50 16.03
CA MET A 857 18.37 10.30 15.01
C MET A 857 17.51 10.69 13.80
N ILE A 858 16.34 10.06 13.62
CA ILE A 858 15.33 10.35 12.58
C ILE A 858 14.42 11.50 13.03
#